data_AF-A0A7W9EVC5-F1
#
_entry.id   AF-A0A7W9EVC5-F1
#
_cell.length_a   1.000
_cell.length_b   1.000
_cell.length_c   1.000
_cell.angle_alpha   90.00
_cell.angle_beta   90.00
_cell.angle_gamma   90.00
#
_symmetry.space_group_name_H-M   'P 1'
#
loop_
_entity.id
_entity.type
_entity.pdbx_description
1 polymer ?
#
loop_
_entity_poly.entity_id
_entity_poly.type
_entity_poly.pdbx_seq_one_letter_code
_entity_poly.pdbx_strand_id
1 'polypeptide(L)'
;MSSGAQAKTIKVSRDLNLLAPAFRAAVEAAILDCNDQGRPGGPLNAMVYEGFRSPELQAIYFQRGRTVKPPRHTVTNAPTNEFSWHGYGLAVDVIHATQLWEPGRGENWFRDVAAVFARHGCKWGGNWTSPDLPHFQWGRCRASPSDHARSLIRSGGVQAVWTEVGADLPDIDQPAEPEPASMRPAAPHMNDGGDVDVLEVETLVGRSITELCRNGFTDDRANHCAHFVAHALGLDFGYTCRAHVGGSASGANLRVHEIFAECPRVGLWADADQSRTQLVFVTRRDVVSIATKTMGNIPQKHVGIVRDGIVYHYSNTLDRVTSQPVGEFLDTFQRLYAGDQALFFGEIPHSDLVLAVDPSGQAGVSEGTIAFELRRDQKDWIARRAEDDAGKAFLAGVEIQQPAKGFFGLFFPVARYYGPVFAPEDHAGVIGQWAYLLDLTAACESRGFMNLVNTYDRARFTFGFYQLAAHTPDDNLILFFREALADPEFRRLFPELDLRGGRVFNVSPDGTATDLEAGILDPASGEMQLQRFMAFLNPNRKLVDEQEVLQAARLIWWANQDGESSKLQVRVAARILGRKMARTYHPRYRLDGQLDTVCALIADIHHQGRAKVDVVRAAMAEPREADREAALLAIGSVSYPERIATLSGRLRALKSAGHLGRKRYVAATNEFA
;
A
#
# COMPACT_ATOMS: atom_id res chain seq x y z
N MET A 1 -31.27 -11.28 -29.75
CA MET A 1 -30.99 -12.71 -29.50
C MET A 1 -29.75 -12.79 -28.60
N SER A 2 -29.97 -13.33 -27.40
CA SER A 2 -29.09 -13.74 -26.30
C SER A 2 -27.66 -13.18 -26.16
N SER A 3 -27.42 -12.63 -24.97
CA SER A 3 -26.18 -12.24 -24.30
C SER A 3 -25.05 -13.30 -24.36
N GLY A 4 -23.89 -12.92 -24.90
CA GLY A 4 -22.65 -13.67 -24.76
C GLY A 4 -21.97 -13.34 -23.43
N ALA A 5 -22.18 -14.18 -22.42
CA ALA A 5 -21.51 -14.09 -21.13
C ALA A 5 -19.98 -14.16 -21.31
N GLN A 6 -19.27 -13.19 -20.73
CA GLN A 6 -17.81 -13.16 -20.64
C GLN A 6 -17.31 -14.43 -19.95
N ALA A 7 -16.35 -15.14 -20.55
CA ALA A 7 -15.70 -16.27 -19.92
C ALA A 7 -14.82 -15.78 -18.75
N LYS A 8 -15.36 -15.82 -17.53
CA LYS A 8 -14.63 -15.62 -16.27
C LYS A 8 -13.37 -16.49 -16.29
N THR A 9 -12.19 -15.89 -16.07
CA THR A 9 -10.99 -16.69 -15.79
C THR A 9 -11.17 -17.34 -14.43
N ILE A 10 -11.44 -18.63 -14.41
CA ILE A 10 -11.69 -19.41 -13.20
C ILE A 10 -10.35 -19.63 -12.49
N LYS A 11 -10.17 -18.99 -11.33
CA LYS A 11 -8.94 -19.06 -10.51
C LYS A 11 -9.22 -19.75 -9.19
N VAL A 12 -8.17 -20.35 -8.62
CA VAL A 12 -8.17 -20.88 -7.25
C VAL A 12 -8.49 -19.73 -6.27
N SER A 13 -9.45 -19.93 -5.38
CA SER A 13 -9.79 -18.93 -4.36
C SER A 13 -8.98 -19.15 -3.09
N ARG A 14 -8.34 -18.09 -2.60
CA ARG A 14 -7.70 -18.03 -1.27
C ARG A 14 -8.47 -17.13 -0.31
N ASP A 15 -9.63 -16.64 -0.74
CA ASP A 15 -10.45 -15.73 0.05
C ASP A 15 -11.12 -16.51 1.19
N LEU A 16 -10.59 -16.32 2.40
CA LEU A 16 -11.12 -16.96 3.60
C LEU A 16 -12.50 -16.40 4.01
N ASN A 17 -12.93 -15.25 3.46
CA ASN A 17 -14.29 -14.74 3.68
C ASN A 17 -15.37 -15.62 3.04
N LEU A 18 -14.99 -16.54 2.16
CA LEU A 18 -15.90 -17.52 1.55
C LEU A 18 -16.02 -18.82 2.38
N LEU A 19 -15.34 -18.89 3.53
CA LEU A 19 -15.46 -20.00 4.48
C LEU A 19 -16.51 -19.68 5.55
N ALA A 20 -17.09 -20.73 6.14
CA ALA A 20 -17.99 -20.58 7.27
C ALA A 20 -17.30 -19.83 8.43
N PRO A 21 -17.94 -18.87 9.12
CA PRO A 21 -17.27 -17.98 10.08
C PRO A 21 -16.45 -18.68 11.17
N ALA A 22 -16.98 -19.75 11.79
CA ALA A 22 -16.25 -20.48 12.82
C ALA A 22 -15.11 -21.31 12.22
N PHE A 23 -15.30 -21.87 11.02
CA PHE A 23 -14.23 -22.58 10.31
C PHE A 23 -13.13 -21.63 9.85
N ARG A 24 -13.48 -20.43 9.37
CA ARG A 24 -12.54 -19.37 9.02
C ARG A 24 -11.66 -19.01 10.22
N ALA A 25 -12.28 -18.71 11.37
CA ALA A 25 -11.55 -18.36 12.59
C ALA A 25 -10.58 -19.47 13.00
N ALA A 26 -11.02 -20.74 12.92
CA ALA A 26 -10.17 -21.89 13.17
C ALA A 26 -8.99 -22.02 12.18
N VAL A 27 -9.21 -21.78 10.88
CA VAL A 27 -8.14 -21.80 9.87
C VAL A 27 -7.15 -20.67 10.09
N GLU A 28 -7.62 -19.45 10.37
CA GLU A 28 -6.76 -18.29 10.65
C GLU A 28 -5.90 -18.52 11.89
N ALA A 29 -6.48 -19.02 12.98
CA ALA A 29 -5.77 -19.38 14.20
C ALA A 29 -4.79 -20.54 13.99
N ALA A 30 -5.18 -21.57 13.22
CA ALA A 30 -4.30 -22.70 12.93
C ALA A 30 -3.10 -22.32 12.06
N ILE A 31 -3.27 -21.43 11.09
CA ILE A 31 -2.17 -20.91 10.27
C ILE A 31 -1.23 -20.03 11.10
N LEU A 32 -1.78 -19.22 12.01
CA LEU A 32 -1.00 -18.44 12.96
C LEU A 32 -0.14 -19.37 13.84
N ASP A 33 -0.75 -20.38 14.46
CA ASP A 33 -0.05 -21.37 15.29
C ASP A 33 0.97 -22.20 14.52
N CYS A 34 0.68 -22.53 13.25
CA CYS A 34 1.64 -23.23 12.39
C CYS A 34 2.90 -22.40 12.17
N ASN A 35 2.75 -21.07 12.12
CA ASN A 35 3.82 -20.13 11.77
C ASN A 35 4.37 -19.35 12.97
N ASP A 36 3.89 -19.66 14.18
CA ASP A 36 4.41 -19.13 15.42
C ASP A 36 5.89 -19.50 15.56
N GLN A 37 6.71 -18.47 15.82
CA GLN A 37 8.15 -18.62 16.00
C GLN A 37 8.50 -19.32 17.32
N GLY A 38 7.55 -19.36 18.27
CA GLY A 38 7.69 -20.07 19.54
C GLY A 38 7.36 -21.57 19.51
N ARG A 39 6.89 -22.11 18.36
CA ARG A 39 6.48 -23.52 18.24
C ARG A 39 7.69 -24.46 18.41
N PRO A 40 7.57 -25.54 19.22
CA PRO A 40 8.56 -26.62 19.25
C PRO A 40 8.79 -27.21 17.85
N GLY A 41 10.05 -27.19 17.39
CA GLY A 41 10.41 -27.61 16.03
C GLY A 41 10.37 -26.50 14.97
N GLY A 42 10.15 -25.24 15.39
CA GLY A 42 10.17 -24.06 14.53
C GLY A 42 8.87 -23.84 13.72
N PRO A 43 8.76 -22.68 13.05
CA PRO A 43 7.62 -22.36 12.21
C PRO A 43 7.52 -23.31 11.01
N LEU A 44 6.30 -23.74 10.69
CA LEU A 44 6.03 -24.65 9.59
C LEU A 44 5.93 -23.94 8.23
N ASN A 45 5.85 -22.61 8.20
CA ASN A 45 5.62 -21.81 6.98
C ASN A 45 4.40 -22.29 6.17
N ALA A 46 3.32 -22.64 6.86
CA ALA A 46 2.06 -23.09 6.27
C ALA A 46 1.28 -21.93 5.65
N MET A 47 0.65 -22.16 4.50
CA MET A 47 -0.17 -21.21 3.75
C MET A 47 -1.41 -21.91 3.18
N VAL A 48 -2.57 -21.25 3.23
CA VAL A 48 -3.77 -21.71 2.52
C VAL A 48 -3.59 -21.48 1.02
N TYR A 49 -3.60 -22.56 0.24
CA TYR A 49 -3.53 -22.53 -1.22
C TYR A 49 -4.91 -22.38 -1.86
N GLU A 50 -5.92 -23.08 -1.33
CA GLU A 50 -7.30 -23.08 -1.81
C GLU A 50 -8.28 -23.17 -0.64
N GLY A 51 -9.30 -22.30 -0.62
CA GLY A 51 -10.45 -22.36 0.27
C GLY A 51 -11.70 -22.76 -0.50
N PHE A 52 -12.57 -21.80 -0.80
CA PHE A 52 -13.77 -22.06 -1.59
C PHE A 52 -13.46 -22.47 -3.05
N ARG A 53 -14.14 -23.52 -3.54
CA ARG A 53 -14.00 -24.01 -4.93
C ARG A 53 -15.32 -23.87 -5.68
N SER A 54 -15.31 -23.06 -6.73
CA SER A 54 -16.50 -22.80 -7.54
C SER A 54 -16.92 -24.03 -8.36
N PRO A 55 -18.19 -24.12 -8.80
CA PRO A 55 -18.65 -25.17 -9.72
C PRO A 55 -17.78 -25.27 -10.98
N GLU A 56 -17.38 -24.14 -11.53
CA GLU A 56 -16.59 -24.09 -12.76
C GLU A 56 -15.15 -24.55 -12.53
N LEU A 57 -14.55 -24.23 -11.37
CA LEU A 57 -13.20 -24.70 -11.02
C LEU A 57 -13.19 -26.20 -10.76
N GLN A 58 -14.21 -26.71 -10.08
CA GLN A 58 -14.35 -28.15 -9.86
C GLN A 58 -14.53 -28.91 -11.17
N ALA A 59 -15.28 -28.36 -12.14
CA ALA A 59 -15.41 -28.96 -13.47
C ALA A 59 -14.05 -29.06 -14.19
N ILE A 60 -13.22 -28.02 -14.10
CA ILE A 60 -11.85 -28.05 -14.64
C ILE A 60 -11.00 -29.10 -13.92
N TYR A 61 -11.03 -29.15 -12.59
CA TYR A 61 -10.27 -30.13 -11.81
C TYR A 61 -10.69 -31.56 -12.12
N PHE A 62 -11.99 -31.82 -12.27
CA PHE A 62 -12.48 -33.16 -12.58
C PHE A 62 -11.97 -33.67 -13.94
N GLN A 63 -11.75 -32.78 -14.91
CA GLN A 63 -11.18 -33.13 -16.22
C GLN A 63 -9.67 -33.46 -16.16
N ARG A 64 -8.91 -32.87 -15.24
CA ARG A 64 -7.46 -33.05 -15.12
C ARG A 64 -7.11 -34.45 -14.63
N GLY A 65 -6.23 -35.14 -15.35
CA GLY A 65 -5.91 -36.55 -15.10
C GLY A 65 -6.87 -37.54 -15.74
N ARG A 66 -8.01 -37.06 -16.27
CA ARG A 66 -8.97 -37.85 -17.05
C ARG A 66 -8.84 -37.49 -18.53
N THR A 67 -9.49 -36.42 -18.95
CA THR A 67 -9.56 -35.92 -20.33
C THR A 67 -8.51 -34.86 -20.64
N VAL A 68 -8.00 -34.13 -19.64
CA VAL A 68 -6.92 -33.15 -19.76
C VAL A 68 -5.66 -33.68 -19.08
N LYS A 69 -4.58 -33.87 -19.85
CA LYS A 69 -3.27 -34.36 -19.38
C LYS A 69 -2.15 -33.40 -19.81
N PRO A 70 -1.12 -33.12 -18.98
CA PRO A 70 -0.89 -33.62 -17.62
C PRO A 70 -1.82 -32.99 -16.55
N PRO A 71 -1.97 -33.59 -15.35
CA PRO A 71 -1.27 -34.79 -14.85
C PRO A 71 -1.82 -36.11 -15.41
N ARG A 72 -1.16 -37.24 -15.12
CA ARG A 72 -1.60 -38.59 -15.55
C ARG A 72 -2.54 -39.26 -14.53
N HIS A 73 -2.62 -38.74 -13.31
CA HIS A 73 -3.54 -39.14 -12.26
C HIS A 73 -4.58 -38.05 -12.05
N THR A 74 -5.75 -38.41 -11.53
CA THR A 74 -6.85 -37.49 -11.25
C THR A 74 -6.50 -36.56 -10.10
N VAL A 75 -6.78 -35.25 -10.25
CA VAL A 75 -6.53 -34.26 -9.18
C VAL A 75 -7.71 -34.14 -8.20
N THR A 76 -8.85 -34.76 -8.51
CA THR A 76 -10.02 -34.85 -7.65
C THR A 76 -10.90 -36.02 -8.08
N ASN A 77 -11.63 -36.62 -7.14
CA ASN A 77 -12.68 -37.61 -7.40
C ASN A 77 -14.09 -37.03 -7.29
N ALA A 78 -14.24 -35.78 -6.85
CA ALA A 78 -15.53 -35.11 -6.75
C ALA A 78 -16.01 -34.65 -8.15
N PRO A 79 -17.16 -35.13 -8.65
CA PRO A 79 -17.63 -34.78 -10.00
C PRO A 79 -18.18 -33.34 -10.09
N THR A 80 -18.74 -32.79 -9.00
CA THR A 80 -19.17 -31.39 -8.89
C THR A 80 -18.74 -30.80 -7.55
N ASN A 81 -18.83 -29.48 -7.39
CA ASN A 81 -18.38 -28.81 -6.15
C ASN A 81 -19.24 -29.23 -4.95
N GLU A 82 -20.48 -29.68 -5.17
CA GLU A 82 -21.35 -30.28 -4.15
C GLU A 82 -20.86 -31.64 -3.61
N PHE A 83 -19.88 -32.27 -4.26
CA PHE A 83 -19.23 -33.49 -3.76
C PHE A 83 -17.91 -33.21 -3.01
N SER A 84 -17.57 -31.94 -2.81
CA SER A 84 -16.35 -31.50 -2.12
C SER A 84 -16.67 -30.44 -1.08
N TRP A 85 -16.12 -30.55 0.13
CA TRP A 85 -16.34 -29.52 1.17
C TRP A 85 -15.82 -28.12 0.80
N HIS A 86 -14.92 -28.02 -0.19
CA HIS A 86 -14.52 -26.72 -0.75
C HIS A 86 -15.69 -25.99 -1.42
N GLY A 87 -16.65 -26.72 -2.01
CA GLY A 87 -17.86 -26.12 -2.60
C GLY A 87 -18.82 -25.56 -1.56
N TYR A 88 -18.61 -25.86 -0.28
CA TYR A 88 -19.40 -25.40 0.86
C TYR A 88 -18.64 -24.38 1.73
N GLY A 89 -17.40 -24.02 1.40
CA GLY A 89 -16.59 -23.18 2.30
C GLY A 89 -16.26 -23.86 3.63
N LEU A 90 -16.13 -25.19 3.64
CA LEU A 90 -15.86 -26.02 4.83
C LEU A 90 -14.58 -26.86 4.72
N ALA A 91 -13.75 -26.58 3.72
CA ALA A 91 -12.41 -27.15 3.57
C ALA A 91 -11.39 -26.12 3.05
N VAL A 92 -10.12 -26.38 3.35
CA VAL A 92 -8.95 -25.67 2.85
C VAL A 92 -7.85 -26.66 2.47
N ASP A 93 -7.11 -26.35 1.42
CA ASP A 93 -5.84 -27.00 1.09
C ASP A 93 -4.69 -26.14 1.62
N VAL A 94 -3.85 -26.71 2.48
CA VAL A 94 -2.70 -26.03 3.11
C VAL A 94 -1.40 -26.61 2.58
N ILE A 95 -0.48 -25.75 2.14
CA ILE A 95 0.83 -26.11 1.59
C ILE A 95 1.94 -25.28 2.24
N HIS A 96 3.20 -25.60 1.94
CA HIS A 96 4.34 -24.79 2.42
C HIS A 96 4.49 -23.52 1.56
N ALA A 97 4.75 -22.37 2.18
CA ALA A 97 4.79 -21.06 1.50
C ALA A 97 5.83 -20.96 0.38
N THR A 98 7.05 -21.47 0.60
CA THR A 98 8.13 -21.47 -0.41
C THR A 98 8.30 -22.81 -1.14
N GLN A 99 8.11 -23.94 -0.46
CA GLN A 99 8.30 -25.29 -1.01
C GLN A 99 7.03 -25.87 -1.67
N LEU A 100 5.92 -25.12 -1.60
CA LEU A 100 4.63 -25.45 -2.20
C LEU A 100 4.16 -26.86 -1.82
N TRP A 101 3.85 -27.70 -2.81
CA TRP A 101 3.27 -29.04 -2.66
C TRP A 101 4.26 -30.09 -2.14
N GLU A 102 5.57 -29.80 -2.14
CA GLU A 102 6.63 -30.74 -1.82
C GLU A 102 7.49 -30.22 -0.65
N PRO A 103 6.94 -30.14 0.58
CA PRO A 103 7.71 -29.71 1.74
C PRO A 103 8.84 -30.71 2.03
N GLY A 104 9.99 -30.21 2.48
CA GLY A 104 11.23 -30.99 2.62
C GLY A 104 11.18 -32.10 3.67
N ARG A 105 10.17 -32.11 4.55
CA ARG A 105 9.89 -33.23 5.47
C ARG A 105 8.76 -34.16 4.99
N GLY A 106 8.28 -33.97 3.76
CA GLY A 106 7.21 -34.76 3.13
C GLY A 106 5.96 -34.83 4.00
N GLU A 107 5.39 -36.03 4.14
CA GLU A 107 4.21 -36.29 4.96
C GLU A 107 4.38 -35.85 6.42
N ASN A 108 5.58 -35.91 6.99
CA ASN A 108 5.80 -35.49 8.38
C ASN A 108 5.58 -33.98 8.56
N TRP A 109 5.79 -33.16 7.52
CA TRP A 109 5.40 -31.75 7.56
C TRP A 109 3.88 -31.59 7.66
N PHE A 110 3.13 -32.35 6.86
CA PHE A 110 1.66 -32.31 6.91
C PHE A 110 1.11 -32.85 8.22
N ARG A 111 1.73 -33.86 8.83
CA ARG A 111 1.36 -34.34 10.18
C ARG A 111 1.55 -33.26 11.25
N ASP A 112 2.63 -32.49 11.14
CA ASP A 112 2.89 -31.36 12.03
C ASP A 112 1.83 -30.25 11.87
N VAL A 113 1.45 -29.92 10.63
CA VAL A 113 0.35 -28.98 10.34
C VAL A 113 -0.97 -29.54 10.87
N ALA A 114 -1.23 -30.83 10.68
CA ALA A 114 -2.44 -31.50 11.15
C ALA A 114 -2.57 -31.53 12.68
N ALA A 115 -1.47 -31.73 13.40
CA ALA A 115 -1.46 -31.61 14.85
C ALA A 115 -1.86 -30.20 15.31
N VAL A 116 -1.49 -29.16 14.56
CA VAL A 116 -1.94 -27.79 14.83
C VAL A 116 -3.43 -27.62 14.50
N PHE A 117 -3.85 -27.96 13.29
CA PHE A 117 -5.24 -27.83 12.83
C PHE A 117 -6.23 -28.61 13.71
N ALA A 118 -5.83 -29.76 14.26
CA ALA A 118 -6.65 -30.53 15.20
C ALA A 118 -6.96 -29.76 16.50
N ARG A 119 -6.03 -28.94 17.00
CA ARG A 119 -6.24 -28.09 18.20
C ARG A 119 -7.28 -26.99 17.95
N HIS A 120 -7.44 -26.59 16.69
CA HIS A 120 -8.44 -25.61 16.24
C HIS A 120 -9.72 -26.27 15.71
N GLY A 121 -9.97 -27.54 16.04
CA GLY A 121 -11.21 -28.22 15.71
C GLY A 121 -11.34 -28.62 14.23
N CYS A 122 -10.23 -28.74 13.50
CA CYS A 122 -10.24 -29.22 12.10
C CYS A 122 -9.84 -30.71 12.00
N LYS A 123 -10.28 -31.37 10.93
CA LYS A 123 -9.89 -32.73 10.53
C LYS A 123 -8.96 -32.69 9.33
N TRP A 124 -8.06 -33.67 9.26
CA TRP A 124 -7.05 -33.79 8.22
C TRP A 124 -7.34 -34.95 7.26
N GLY A 125 -7.24 -34.70 5.95
CA GLY A 125 -7.45 -35.68 4.88
C GLY A 125 -6.38 -36.77 4.79
N GLY A 126 -5.21 -36.56 5.41
CA GLY A 126 -4.16 -37.58 5.52
C GLY A 126 -4.57 -38.81 6.35
N ASN A 127 -5.62 -38.70 7.18
CA ASN A 127 -6.16 -39.80 7.98
C ASN A 127 -7.17 -40.70 7.23
N TRP A 128 -7.45 -40.43 5.95
CA TRP A 128 -8.36 -41.23 5.14
C TRP A 128 -7.69 -42.49 4.58
N THR A 129 -8.49 -43.50 4.20
CA THR A 129 -7.99 -44.71 3.54
C THR A 129 -7.23 -44.41 2.24
N SER A 130 -7.61 -43.34 1.55
CA SER A 130 -6.85 -42.74 0.43
C SER A 130 -6.43 -41.33 0.87
N PRO A 131 -5.19 -41.17 1.38
CA PRO A 131 -4.74 -39.92 1.98
C PRO A 131 -4.77 -38.75 1.00
N ASP A 132 -5.29 -37.60 1.47
CA ASP A 132 -5.19 -36.30 0.81
C ASP A 132 -4.43 -35.34 1.74
N LEU A 133 -3.11 -35.28 1.57
CA LEU A 133 -2.21 -34.65 2.55
C LEU A 133 -2.42 -33.13 2.72
N PRO A 134 -2.71 -32.34 1.66
CA PRO A 134 -2.98 -30.92 1.81
C PRO A 134 -4.35 -30.58 2.41
N HIS A 135 -5.30 -31.52 2.42
CA HIS A 135 -6.71 -31.24 2.72
C HIS A 135 -7.01 -31.15 4.22
N PHE A 136 -7.60 -30.05 4.64
CA PHE A 136 -8.15 -29.83 5.98
C PHE A 136 -9.60 -29.39 5.91
N GLN A 137 -10.43 -29.81 6.86
CA GLN A 137 -11.85 -29.49 6.86
C GLN A 137 -12.41 -29.29 8.26
N TRP A 138 -13.57 -28.65 8.37
CA TRP A 138 -14.23 -28.44 9.65
C TRP A 138 -14.47 -29.76 10.40
N GLY A 139 -14.21 -29.79 11.71
CA GLY A 139 -14.17 -31.02 12.50
C GLY A 139 -15.50 -31.77 12.55
N ARG A 140 -16.62 -31.07 12.38
CA ARG A 140 -17.96 -31.68 12.33
C ARG A 140 -18.31 -32.28 10.95
N CYS A 141 -17.52 -32.02 9.92
CA CYS A 141 -17.71 -32.62 8.60
C CYS A 141 -17.31 -34.10 8.57
N ARG A 142 -18.04 -34.89 7.77
CA ARG A 142 -17.67 -36.25 7.32
C ARG A 142 -16.56 -36.15 6.26
N ALA A 143 -15.89 -37.25 5.90
CA ALA A 143 -14.83 -37.20 4.86
C ALA A 143 -15.31 -36.59 3.53
N SER A 144 -16.58 -36.81 3.17
CA SER A 144 -17.22 -36.18 2.01
C SER A 144 -18.64 -35.69 2.32
N PRO A 145 -19.18 -34.71 1.58
CA PRO A 145 -20.58 -34.31 1.69
C PRO A 145 -21.54 -35.47 1.51
N SER A 146 -22.56 -35.57 2.37
CA SER A 146 -23.63 -36.56 2.29
C SER A 146 -24.75 -36.12 1.32
N ASP A 147 -25.68 -37.02 0.98
CA ASP A 147 -26.89 -36.64 0.24
C ASP A 147 -27.72 -35.60 1.01
N HIS A 148 -27.69 -35.66 2.34
CA HIS A 148 -28.33 -34.66 3.19
C HIS A 148 -27.69 -33.28 3.03
N ALA A 149 -26.35 -33.18 3.04
CA ALA A 149 -25.66 -31.90 2.82
C ALA A 149 -25.93 -31.33 1.41
N ARG A 150 -26.05 -32.20 0.39
CA ARG A 150 -26.47 -31.81 -0.96
C ARG A 150 -27.93 -31.33 -1.02
N SER A 151 -28.82 -31.97 -0.27
CA SER A 151 -30.21 -31.52 -0.13
C SER A 151 -30.27 -30.14 0.53
N LEU A 152 -29.55 -29.96 1.64
CA LEU A 152 -29.51 -28.70 2.40
C LEU A 152 -28.97 -27.53 1.58
N ILE A 153 -27.88 -27.70 0.84
CA ILE A 153 -27.35 -26.58 0.02
C ILE A 153 -28.29 -26.20 -1.13
N ARG A 154 -29.06 -27.17 -1.66
CA ARG A 154 -30.04 -26.91 -2.73
C ARG A 154 -31.30 -26.22 -2.21
N SER A 155 -31.74 -26.53 -0.99
CA SER A 155 -32.96 -25.96 -0.42
C SER A 155 -32.73 -24.66 0.36
N GLY A 156 -31.63 -24.57 1.12
CA GLY A 156 -31.34 -23.47 2.05
C GLY A 156 -30.00 -22.77 1.83
N GLY A 157 -29.31 -23.06 0.72
CA GLY A 157 -28.01 -22.47 0.41
C GLY A 157 -26.89 -22.93 1.36
N VAL A 158 -25.72 -22.30 1.24
CA VAL A 158 -24.53 -22.70 2.01
C VAL A 158 -24.70 -22.46 3.52
N GLN A 159 -25.47 -21.43 3.90
CA GLN A 159 -25.75 -21.08 5.30
C GLN A 159 -26.46 -22.22 6.04
N ALA A 160 -27.45 -22.88 5.42
CA ALA A 160 -28.14 -24.01 6.03
C ALA A 160 -27.19 -25.18 6.34
N VAL A 161 -26.18 -25.38 5.50
CA VAL A 161 -25.14 -26.39 5.75
C VAL A 161 -24.21 -25.95 6.88
N TRP A 162 -23.83 -24.67 6.92
CA TRP A 162 -22.99 -24.13 8.00
C TRP A 162 -23.64 -24.28 9.36
N THR A 163 -24.91 -23.92 9.49
CA THR A 163 -25.67 -24.09 10.73
C THR A 163 -25.81 -25.57 11.11
N GLU A 164 -26.12 -26.46 10.15
CA GLU A 164 -26.21 -27.91 10.40
C GLU A 164 -24.89 -28.47 10.96
N VAL A 165 -23.75 -28.03 10.44
CA VAL A 165 -22.44 -28.46 10.93
C VAL A 165 -21.89 -27.59 12.06
N GLY A 166 -22.68 -26.62 12.57
CA GLY A 166 -22.28 -25.65 13.59
C GLY A 166 -20.96 -24.94 13.25
N ALA A 167 -20.84 -24.45 12.02
CA ALA A 167 -19.70 -23.69 11.52
C ALA A 167 -19.98 -22.18 11.41
N ASP A 168 -21.13 -21.73 11.90
CA ASP A 168 -21.51 -20.34 12.16
C ASP A 168 -21.06 -19.89 13.56
N LEU A 169 -20.90 -18.57 13.75
CA LEU A 169 -20.77 -17.97 15.08
C LEU A 169 -22.20 -17.72 15.63
N PRO A 170 -22.46 -17.89 16.95
CA PRO A 170 -23.77 -17.57 17.50
C PRO A 170 -24.09 -16.08 17.31
N ASP A 171 -25.34 -15.78 16.96
CA ASP A 171 -25.89 -14.43 16.85
C ASP A 171 -25.57 -13.61 18.11
N ILE A 172 -24.79 -12.55 17.96
CA ILE A 172 -24.79 -11.44 18.91
C ILE A 172 -25.77 -10.42 18.33
N ASP A 173 -27.00 -10.52 18.81
CA ASP A 173 -28.15 -9.74 18.37
C ASP A 173 -28.03 -8.25 18.72
N GLN A 174 -28.79 -7.45 17.99
CA GLN A 174 -28.80 -5.99 17.86
C GLN A 174 -28.85 -5.18 19.19
N PRO A 175 -28.33 -3.94 19.24
CA PRO A 175 -28.32 -3.12 20.45
C PRO A 175 -29.73 -2.60 20.81
N ALA A 176 -30.17 -2.85 22.05
CA ALA A 176 -31.38 -2.27 22.64
C ALA A 176 -31.14 -0.83 23.13
N GLU A 177 -32.14 0.03 22.96
CA GLU A 177 -32.16 1.43 23.42
C GLU A 177 -31.95 1.56 24.95
N PRO A 178 -31.30 2.63 25.45
CA PRO A 178 -31.18 2.87 26.88
C PRO A 178 -32.29 3.81 27.40
N GLU A 179 -32.96 3.39 28.48
CA GLU A 179 -33.77 4.25 29.36
C GLU A 179 -33.03 4.55 30.68
N PRO A 180 -33.38 5.65 31.39
CA PRO A 180 -32.38 6.53 32.03
C PRO A 180 -32.22 6.28 33.53
N ALA A 181 -31.00 6.49 34.06
CA ALA A 181 -30.81 6.64 35.50
C ALA A 181 -29.61 7.55 35.88
N SER A 182 -30.01 8.71 36.44
CA SER A 182 -29.41 9.49 37.53
C SER A 182 -27.94 9.95 37.47
N MET A 183 -27.83 11.28 37.37
CA MET A 183 -26.70 12.15 37.68
C MET A 183 -25.93 11.77 38.97
N ARG A 184 -24.59 11.71 38.84
CA ARG A 184 -23.59 12.18 39.83
C ARG A 184 -22.39 12.79 39.06
N PRO A 185 -21.64 13.73 39.67
CA PRO A 185 -21.19 14.95 39.00
C PRO A 185 -19.94 14.78 38.13
N ALA A 186 -19.86 15.63 37.12
CA ALA A 186 -18.79 15.72 36.14
C ALA A 186 -17.42 15.99 36.77
N ALA A 187 -16.43 15.19 36.36
CA ALA A 187 -15.02 15.57 36.38
C ALA A 187 -14.74 16.48 35.17
N PRO A 188 -13.81 17.45 35.27
CA PRO A 188 -13.74 18.57 34.36
C PRO A 188 -13.31 18.15 32.95
N HIS A 189 -13.99 18.74 31.98
CA HIS A 189 -13.63 18.74 30.56
C HIS A 189 -12.17 19.17 30.36
N MET A 190 -11.40 18.36 29.65
CA MET A 190 -10.20 18.81 28.93
C MET A 190 -10.48 18.71 27.42
N ASN A 191 -10.11 19.79 26.73
CA ASN A 191 -10.56 20.23 25.41
C ASN A 191 -10.27 19.27 24.26
N ASP A 192 -11.19 19.31 23.29
CA ASP A 192 -11.01 18.96 21.88
C ASP A 192 -9.98 19.90 21.21
N GLY A 193 -9.18 19.34 20.31
CA GLY A 193 -8.40 20.09 19.32
C GLY A 193 -7.11 20.70 19.87
N GLY A 194 -5.98 20.09 19.54
CA GLY A 194 -4.67 20.67 19.77
C GLY A 194 -3.57 19.71 19.34
N ASP A 195 -2.64 20.23 18.56
CA ASP A 195 -1.34 19.61 18.30
C ASP A 195 -0.80 18.92 19.56
N VAL A 196 -0.42 17.66 19.43
CA VAL A 196 0.36 17.01 20.49
C VAL A 196 1.77 17.55 20.36
N ASP A 197 1.99 18.67 21.03
CA ASP A 197 3.31 19.18 21.36
C ASP A 197 4.11 18.04 22.03
N VAL A 198 5.39 17.87 21.71
CA VAL A 198 6.26 16.77 22.22
C VAL A 198 6.63 17.02 23.70
N LEU A 199 5.74 17.61 24.47
CA LEU A 199 5.94 18.06 25.83
C LEU A 199 5.21 17.13 26.81
N GLU A 200 6.05 16.35 27.52
CA GLU A 200 5.80 15.58 28.75
C GLU A 200 5.76 14.04 28.63
N VAL A 201 6.76 13.41 27.97
CA VAL A 201 6.96 11.94 28.07
C VAL A 201 7.13 11.48 29.53
N GLU A 202 7.63 12.38 30.37
CA GLU A 202 7.78 12.24 31.81
C GLU A 202 6.44 12.00 32.53
N THR A 203 5.35 12.64 32.09
CA THR A 203 4.03 12.50 32.74
C THR A 203 3.26 11.26 32.30
N LEU A 204 3.82 10.51 31.35
CA LEU A 204 3.32 9.19 30.96
C LEU A 204 3.90 8.08 31.85
N VAL A 205 4.99 8.33 32.59
CA VAL A 205 5.58 7.34 33.51
C VAL A 205 4.53 6.89 34.53
N GLY A 206 4.41 5.57 34.69
CA GLY A 206 3.43 4.94 35.56
C GLY A 206 2.13 4.55 34.89
N ARG A 207 1.79 5.10 33.71
CA ARG A 207 0.55 4.75 32.98
C ARG A 207 0.65 3.39 32.30
N SER A 208 -0.45 2.64 32.32
CA SER A 208 -0.62 1.38 31.58
C SER A 208 -1.02 1.64 30.14
N ILE A 209 -0.89 0.63 29.27
CA ILE A 209 -1.32 0.74 27.88
C ILE A 209 -2.84 0.89 27.76
N THR A 210 -3.60 0.38 28.75
CA THR A 210 -5.05 0.54 28.84
C THR A 210 -5.46 2.00 28.96
N GLU A 211 -4.67 2.80 29.67
CA GLU A 211 -4.90 4.24 29.81
C GLU A 211 -4.51 5.03 28.55
N LEU A 212 -3.63 4.47 27.71
CA LEU A 212 -3.10 5.13 26.51
C LEU A 212 -3.88 4.74 25.24
N CYS A 213 -4.31 3.48 25.10
CA CYS A 213 -4.87 2.94 23.88
C CYS A 213 -6.41 3.00 23.87
N ARG A 214 -6.96 4.04 23.26
CA ARG A 214 -8.42 4.20 23.07
C ARG A 214 -9.05 3.17 22.14
N ASN A 215 -8.25 2.44 21.37
CA ASN A 215 -8.75 1.36 20.50
C ASN A 215 -8.95 0.03 21.25
N GLY A 216 -8.45 -0.10 22.49
CA GLY A 216 -8.64 -1.32 23.28
C GLY A 216 -7.67 -2.47 22.96
N PHE A 217 -6.51 -2.19 22.34
CA PHE A 217 -5.44 -3.18 22.20
C PHE A 217 -4.57 -3.24 23.47
N THR A 218 -5.05 -3.94 24.49
CA THR A 218 -4.50 -3.89 25.86
C THR A 218 -4.14 -5.26 26.43
N ASP A 219 -3.89 -6.25 25.56
CA ASP A 219 -3.48 -7.59 25.98
C ASP A 219 -2.07 -7.57 26.60
N ASP A 220 -1.96 -7.79 27.90
CA ASP A 220 -0.72 -7.77 28.69
C ASP A 220 0.33 -8.81 28.22
N ARG A 221 -0.09 -9.79 27.40
CA ARG A 221 0.80 -10.77 26.77
C ARG A 221 1.48 -10.24 25.52
N ALA A 222 1.00 -9.13 24.96
CA ALA A 222 1.59 -8.48 23.81
C ALA A 222 2.78 -7.59 24.22
N ASN A 223 3.75 -7.45 23.33
CA ASN A 223 4.84 -6.50 23.53
C ASN A 223 4.37 -5.08 23.20
N HIS A 224 4.28 -4.22 24.21
CA HIS A 224 3.74 -2.86 24.08
C HIS A 224 4.78 -1.75 23.96
N CYS A 225 6.07 -2.06 23.81
CA CYS A 225 7.11 -1.04 23.70
C CYS A 225 6.92 -0.10 22.50
N ALA A 226 6.71 -0.66 21.30
CA ALA A 226 6.38 0.12 20.11
C ALA A 226 5.00 0.79 20.24
N HIS A 227 4.04 0.11 20.86
CA HIS A 227 2.68 0.62 21.05
C HIS A 227 2.67 1.91 21.90
N PHE A 228 3.42 1.92 22.99
CA PHE A 228 3.63 3.11 23.81
C PHE A 228 4.34 4.22 23.05
N VAL A 229 5.50 3.95 22.45
CA VAL A 229 6.30 4.96 21.74
C VAL A 229 5.47 5.60 20.62
N ALA A 230 4.69 4.79 19.90
CA ALA A 230 3.81 5.26 18.86
C ALA A 230 2.66 6.12 19.37
N HIS A 231 2.06 5.78 20.52
CA HIS A 231 1.05 6.66 21.13
C HIS A 231 1.66 7.97 21.64
N ALA A 232 2.83 7.91 22.28
CA ALA A 232 3.51 9.07 22.84
C ALA A 232 3.95 10.07 21.75
N LEU A 233 4.29 9.58 20.55
CA LEU A 233 4.80 10.39 19.44
C LEU A 233 3.82 10.53 18.26
N GLY A 234 2.59 10.03 18.39
CA GLY A 234 1.58 10.10 17.33
C GLY A 234 1.89 9.29 16.06
N LEU A 235 2.63 8.18 16.16
CA LEU A 235 3.07 7.38 15.00
C LEU A 235 1.99 6.36 14.57
N ASP A 236 1.21 6.66 13.52
CA ASP A 236 0.04 5.87 13.10
C ASP A 236 0.24 4.99 11.83
N PHE A 237 1.49 4.88 11.38
CA PHE A 237 1.85 4.11 10.19
C PHE A 237 1.99 2.60 10.46
N GLY A 238 2.18 1.82 9.40
CA GLY A 238 2.43 0.37 9.49
C GLY A 238 1.26 -0.43 10.07
N TYR A 239 1.58 -1.44 10.87
CA TYR A 239 0.59 -2.25 11.59
C TYR A 239 0.23 -1.59 12.93
N THR A 240 -1.05 -1.25 13.13
CA THR A 240 -1.50 -0.40 14.24
C THR A 240 -2.49 -1.09 15.16
N CYS A 241 -2.62 -0.60 16.41
CA CYS A 241 -3.67 -1.04 17.35
C CYS A 241 -5.07 -0.99 16.74
N ARG A 242 -5.41 0.11 16.06
CA ARG A 242 -6.68 0.26 15.32
C ARG A 242 -6.89 -0.88 14.32
N ALA A 243 -5.89 -1.15 13.48
CA ALA A 243 -5.99 -2.21 12.47
C ALA A 243 -6.05 -3.62 13.08
N HIS A 244 -5.46 -3.81 14.26
CA HIS A 244 -5.46 -5.08 14.97
C HIS A 244 -6.83 -5.41 15.58
N VAL A 245 -7.45 -4.43 16.25
CA VAL A 245 -8.71 -4.63 17.00
C VAL A 245 -9.97 -4.15 16.26
N GLY A 246 -9.82 -3.44 15.14
CA GLY A 246 -10.94 -2.85 14.40
C GLY A 246 -11.54 -1.59 15.04
N GLY A 247 -10.75 -0.83 15.80
CA GLY A 247 -11.22 0.36 16.54
C GLY A 247 -11.49 1.61 15.68
N SER A 248 -12.05 2.65 16.30
CA SER A 248 -12.42 3.93 15.65
C SER A 248 -11.53 5.13 16.01
N ALA A 249 -10.66 5.01 17.03
CA ALA A 249 -9.75 6.07 17.46
C ALA A 249 -8.45 6.09 16.62
N SER A 250 -7.60 7.12 16.79
CA SER A 250 -6.28 7.18 16.12
C SER A 250 -5.46 5.91 16.40
N GLY A 251 -4.87 5.33 15.36
CA GLY A 251 -4.06 4.12 15.48
C GLY A 251 -2.65 4.46 15.94
N ALA A 252 -1.99 3.51 16.61
CA ALA A 252 -0.57 3.61 16.96
C ALA A 252 0.17 2.35 16.48
N ASN A 253 1.35 2.53 15.89
CA ASN A 253 2.19 1.44 15.39
C ASN A 253 2.55 0.43 16.51
N LEU A 254 2.51 -0.86 16.17
CA LEU A 254 2.74 -1.96 17.13
C LEU A 254 4.09 -2.67 16.95
N ARG A 255 4.97 -2.18 16.06
CA ARG A 255 6.14 -2.93 15.59
C ARG A 255 7.41 -2.09 15.58
N VAL A 256 8.33 -2.42 16.47
CA VAL A 256 9.66 -1.78 16.64
C VAL A 256 10.43 -1.62 15.33
N HIS A 257 10.48 -2.66 14.51
CA HIS A 257 11.25 -2.67 13.27
C HIS A 257 10.64 -1.79 12.16
N GLU A 258 9.33 -1.56 12.21
CA GLU A 258 8.66 -0.60 11.31
C GLU A 258 9.04 0.83 11.72
N ILE A 259 9.01 1.15 13.03
CA ILE A 259 9.45 2.45 13.54
C ILE A 259 10.93 2.71 13.20
N PHE A 260 11.81 1.72 13.39
CA PHE A 260 13.23 1.84 13.06
C PHE A 260 13.47 2.17 11.58
N ALA A 261 12.72 1.54 10.66
CA ALA A 261 12.86 1.79 9.22
C ALA A 261 12.41 3.20 8.82
N GLU A 262 11.40 3.74 9.49
CA GLU A 262 10.86 5.08 9.25
C GLU A 262 11.67 6.21 9.91
N CYS A 263 12.55 5.90 10.88
CA CYS A 263 13.44 6.90 11.50
C CYS A 263 14.30 7.57 10.41
N PRO A 264 14.36 8.91 10.27
CA PRO A 264 15.07 9.55 9.16
C PRO A 264 16.56 9.20 9.12
N ARG A 265 17.16 9.12 10.31
CA ARG A 265 18.52 8.64 10.54
C ARG A 265 18.50 7.58 11.63
N VAL A 266 19.29 6.54 11.44
CA VAL A 266 19.59 5.52 12.46
C VAL A 266 21.09 5.31 12.52
N GLY A 267 21.60 4.84 13.66
CA GLY A 267 23.02 4.54 13.82
C GLY A 267 23.33 3.83 15.12
N LEU A 268 24.61 3.59 15.40
CA LEU A 268 25.04 3.10 16.71
C LEU A 268 24.81 4.17 17.75
N TRP A 269 24.43 3.79 18.97
CA TRP A 269 24.19 4.76 20.04
C TRP A 269 25.40 5.66 20.36
N ALA A 270 26.62 5.18 20.12
CA ALA A 270 27.83 5.98 20.27
C ALA A 270 27.88 7.22 19.37
N ASP A 271 27.14 7.20 18.25
CA ASP A 271 27.06 8.28 17.27
C ASP A 271 25.81 9.16 17.48
N ALA A 272 25.02 8.89 18.53
CA ALA A 272 23.77 9.59 18.82
C ALA A 272 24.03 11.00 19.38
N ASP A 273 23.20 11.97 18.99
CA ASP A 273 23.22 13.30 19.59
C ASP A 273 22.45 13.27 20.91
N GLN A 274 23.18 13.17 22.01
CA GLN A 274 22.59 13.02 23.35
C GLN A 274 21.90 14.29 23.85
N SER A 275 22.07 15.44 23.17
CA SER A 275 21.38 16.68 23.50
C SER A 275 19.95 16.75 22.96
N ARG A 276 19.58 15.83 22.05
CA ARG A 276 18.28 15.80 21.39
C ARG A 276 17.38 14.70 21.94
N THR A 277 16.08 14.98 21.95
CA THR A 277 15.08 13.93 22.10
C THR A 277 15.10 13.02 20.87
N GLN A 278 15.25 11.72 21.08
CA GLN A 278 15.38 10.73 20.00
C GLN A 278 14.86 9.36 20.44
N LEU A 279 14.78 8.40 19.53
CA LEU A 279 14.47 7.02 19.86
C LEU A 279 15.75 6.24 20.17
N VAL A 280 15.66 5.33 21.14
CA VAL A 280 16.67 4.29 21.37
C VAL A 280 16.04 2.93 21.12
N PHE A 281 16.77 2.10 20.40
CA PHE A 281 16.43 0.72 20.11
C PHE A 281 17.48 -0.19 20.71
N VAL A 282 17.04 -1.34 21.22
CA VAL A 282 17.94 -2.38 21.69
C VAL A 282 17.55 -3.72 21.10
N THR A 283 18.53 -4.38 20.49
CA THR A 283 18.40 -5.71 19.91
C THR A 283 19.81 -6.25 19.60
N ARG A 284 19.89 -7.46 19.06
CA ARG A 284 21.16 -8.11 18.73
C ARG A 284 21.83 -7.42 17.53
N ARG A 285 23.15 -7.25 17.58
CA ARG A 285 23.90 -6.47 16.58
C ARG A 285 23.77 -7.00 15.15
N ASP A 286 23.77 -8.32 14.99
CA ASP A 286 23.74 -9.04 13.72
C ASP A 286 22.38 -8.98 13.00
N VAL A 287 21.32 -8.53 13.67
CA VAL A 287 19.98 -8.38 13.06
C VAL A 287 19.66 -6.94 12.65
N VAL A 288 20.63 -6.03 12.76
CA VAL A 288 20.47 -4.64 12.34
C VAL A 288 21.45 -4.32 11.21
N SER A 289 20.93 -3.72 10.15
CA SER A 289 21.74 -3.07 9.12
C SER A 289 21.39 -1.59 9.11
N ILE A 290 22.33 -0.78 9.60
CA ILE A 290 22.23 0.70 9.60
C ILE A 290 22.18 1.22 8.16
N ALA A 291 23.01 0.64 7.27
CA ALA A 291 23.10 1.06 5.87
C ALA A 291 21.76 0.95 5.12
N THR A 292 20.98 -0.08 5.42
CA THR A 292 19.65 -0.29 4.81
C THR A 292 18.50 0.12 5.72
N LYS A 293 18.81 0.68 6.91
CA LYS A 293 17.83 1.02 7.96
C LYS A 293 16.88 -0.14 8.31
N THR A 294 17.39 -1.38 8.29
CA THR A 294 16.58 -2.57 8.56
C THR A 294 16.91 -3.17 9.92
N MET A 295 15.88 -3.55 10.65
CA MET A 295 15.97 -4.33 11.89
C MET A 295 15.15 -5.61 11.75
N GLY A 296 15.72 -6.74 12.15
CA GLY A 296 15.06 -8.04 12.05
C GLY A 296 13.72 -8.08 12.79
N ASN A 297 12.72 -8.75 12.19
CA ASN A 297 11.45 -8.98 12.87
C ASN A 297 11.55 -10.13 13.89
N ILE A 298 12.33 -9.95 14.96
CA ILE A 298 12.53 -10.93 16.02
C ILE A 298 11.83 -10.54 17.34
N PRO A 299 11.51 -11.48 18.24
CA PRO A 299 10.91 -11.14 19.54
C PRO A 299 11.83 -10.32 20.47
N GLN A 300 13.14 -10.55 20.40
CA GLN A 300 14.14 -9.90 21.26
C GLN A 300 14.54 -8.53 20.71
N LYS A 301 13.64 -7.56 20.85
CA LYS A 301 13.87 -6.16 20.51
C LYS A 301 13.00 -5.25 21.34
N HIS A 302 13.50 -4.07 21.66
CA HIS A 302 12.78 -3.07 22.45
C HIS A 302 13.06 -1.66 21.92
N VAL A 303 12.14 -0.73 22.19
CA VAL A 303 12.27 0.69 21.84
C VAL A 303 11.85 1.57 23.01
N GLY A 304 12.48 2.73 23.13
CA GLY A 304 12.12 3.79 24.05
C GLY A 304 12.41 5.18 23.46
N ILE A 305 11.94 6.21 24.15
CA ILE A 305 12.20 7.62 23.86
C ILE A 305 13.31 8.08 24.81
N VAL A 306 14.37 8.70 24.30
CA VAL A 306 15.45 9.26 25.10
C VAL A 306 15.31 10.76 25.18
N ARG A 307 15.39 11.29 26.40
CA ARG A 307 15.48 12.72 26.69
C ARG A 307 16.36 12.94 27.90
N ASP A 308 17.29 13.89 27.82
CA ASP A 308 18.22 14.24 28.91
C ASP A 308 18.94 13.02 29.52
N GLY A 309 19.33 12.06 28.68
CA GLY A 309 20.04 10.83 29.09
C GLY A 309 19.16 9.75 29.75
N ILE A 310 17.84 9.95 29.82
CA ILE A 310 16.87 9.01 30.37
C ILE A 310 16.06 8.36 29.25
N VAL A 311 15.89 7.04 29.31
CA VAL A 311 15.05 6.26 28.40
C VAL A 311 13.69 6.05 29.03
N TYR A 312 12.64 6.55 28.38
CA TYR A 312 11.25 6.30 28.69
C TYR A 312 10.72 5.17 27.79
N HIS A 313 10.24 4.08 28.37
CA HIS A 313 9.77 2.92 27.61
C HIS A 313 8.67 2.16 28.35
N TYR A 314 7.88 1.37 27.61
CA TYR A 314 6.95 0.45 28.25
C TYR A 314 7.71 -0.76 28.81
N SER A 315 7.37 -1.19 30.01
CA SER A 315 7.82 -2.45 30.59
C SER A 315 6.64 -3.41 30.64
N ASN A 316 6.66 -4.46 29.82
CA ASN A 316 5.58 -5.46 29.83
C ASN A 316 5.51 -6.20 31.18
N THR A 317 6.65 -6.42 31.85
CA THR A 317 6.69 -7.07 33.16
C THR A 317 6.04 -6.23 34.27
N LEU A 318 6.20 -4.91 34.19
CA LEU A 318 5.60 -3.98 35.16
C LEU A 318 4.22 -3.47 34.72
N ASP A 319 3.82 -3.83 33.50
CA ASP A 319 2.64 -3.36 32.78
C ASP A 319 2.41 -1.84 32.83
N ARG A 320 3.49 -1.08 32.61
CA ARG A 320 3.44 0.39 32.62
C ARG A 320 4.62 1.02 31.90
N VAL A 321 4.48 2.29 31.57
CA VAL A 321 5.60 3.16 31.18
C VAL A 321 6.55 3.33 32.38
N THR A 322 7.83 3.12 32.13
CA THR A 322 8.91 3.30 33.10
C THR A 322 10.04 4.12 32.48
N SER A 323 11.02 4.48 33.30
CA SER A 323 12.17 5.28 32.89
C SER A 323 13.44 4.82 33.58
N GLN A 324 14.55 4.80 32.85
CA GLN A 324 15.86 4.46 33.38
C GLN A 324 17.00 5.12 32.58
N PRO A 325 18.20 5.33 33.16
CA PRO A 325 19.35 5.84 32.41
C PRO A 325 19.70 4.94 31.23
N VAL A 326 20.22 5.54 30.15
CA VAL A 326 20.55 4.79 28.91
C VAL A 326 21.55 3.63 29.16
N GLY A 327 22.53 3.82 30.05
CA GLY A 327 23.47 2.74 30.41
C GLY A 327 22.77 1.54 31.05
N GLU A 328 21.86 1.79 31.99
CA GLU A 328 21.06 0.75 32.66
C GLU A 328 20.07 0.08 31.70
N PHE A 329 19.58 0.81 30.71
CA PHE A 329 18.72 0.29 29.64
C PHE A 329 19.41 -0.83 28.86
N LEU A 330 20.65 -0.60 28.38
CA LEU A 330 21.41 -1.66 27.71
C LEU A 330 21.64 -2.86 28.64
N ASP A 331 22.11 -2.62 29.86
CA ASP A 331 22.39 -3.68 30.83
C ASP A 331 21.16 -4.55 31.13
N THR A 332 19.97 -3.93 31.19
CA THR A 332 18.70 -4.62 31.40
C THR A 332 18.43 -5.62 30.28
N PHE A 333 18.49 -5.18 29.03
CA PHE A 333 18.19 -6.04 27.88
C PHE A 333 19.34 -7.02 27.57
N GLN A 334 20.58 -6.69 27.91
CA GLN A 334 21.71 -7.60 27.81
C GLN A 334 21.57 -8.81 28.76
N ARG A 335 20.88 -8.64 29.91
CA ARG A 335 20.52 -9.74 30.82
C ARG A 335 19.28 -10.51 30.38
N LEU A 336 18.29 -9.83 29.79
CA LEU A 336 17.00 -10.43 29.42
C LEU A 336 17.04 -11.16 28.07
N TYR A 337 17.85 -10.69 27.11
CA TYR A 337 17.91 -11.21 25.76
C TYR A 337 19.19 -12.01 25.51
N ALA A 338 19.10 -12.99 24.62
CA ALA A 338 20.22 -13.85 24.29
C ALA A 338 21.09 -13.22 23.18
N GLY A 339 22.40 -13.31 23.34
CA GLY A 339 23.39 -12.80 22.38
C GLY A 339 23.86 -11.37 22.65
N ASP A 340 24.73 -10.87 21.78
CA ASP A 340 25.36 -9.55 21.89
C ASP A 340 24.37 -8.44 21.53
N GLN A 341 23.77 -7.81 22.56
CA GLN A 341 22.83 -6.71 22.37
C GLN A 341 23.62 -5.42 22.16
N ALA A 342 23.06 -4.53 21.34
CA ALA A 342 23.60 -3.20 21.15
C ALA A 342 22.48 -2.17 21.17
N LEU A 343 22.83 -0.95 21.55
CA LEU A 343 21.95 0.20 21.40
C LEU A 343 22.14 0.83 20.02
N PHE A 344 21.02 1.19 19.41
CA PHE A 344 20.94 1.96 18.19
C PHE A 344 20.08 3.18 18.44
N PHE A 345 20.46 4.34 17.91
CA PHE A 345 19.57 5.50 17.93
C PHE A 345 18.73 5.54 16.65
N GLY A 346 17.59 6.19 16.73
CA GLY A 346 16.85 6.67 15.57
C GLY A 346 16.30 8.06 15.83
N GLU A 347 16.44 8.97 14.87
CA GLU A 347 15.69 10.23 14.91
C GLU A 347 14.20 9.92 14.80
N ILE A 348 13.37 10.67 15.52
CA ILE A 348 11.92 10.43 15.55
C ILE A 348 11.39 10.55 14.11
N PRO A 349 10.58 9.57 13.61
CA PRO A 349 9.94 9.68 12.31
C PRO A 349 9.29 11.04 12.12
N HIS A 350 9.55 11.67 10.97
CA HIS A 350 9.07 13.01 10.61
C HIS A 350 9.63 14.19 11.44
N SER A 351 10.49 13.97 12.44
CA SER A 351 11.06 15.08 13.25
C SER A 351 12.03 15.99 12.49
N ASP A 352 12.49 15.57 11.32
CA ASP A 352 13.29 16.37 10.40
C ASP A 352 12.42 17.09 9.35
N LEU A 353 11.12 16.82 9.30
CA LEU A 353 10.18 17.43 8.37
C LEU A 353 9.26 18.37 9.15
N VAL A 354 9.54 19.66 9.08
CA VAL A 354 8.58 20.67 9.57
C VAL A 354 7.43 20.74 8.55
N LEU A 355 6.28 20.22 8.95
CA LEU A 355 5.04 20.18 8.16
C LEU A 355 4.02 21.26 8.58
N ALA A 356 4.42 22.17 9.48
CA ALA A 356 3.58 23.25 9.96
C ALA A 356 3.36 24.30 8.86
N VAL A 357 2.46 24.00 7.92
CA VAL A 357 1.97 24.95 6.93
C VAL A 357 0.60 25.38 7.41
N ASP A 358 0.48 26.61 7.92
CA ASP A 358 -0.81 27.20 8.25
C ASP A 358 -1.61 27.41 6.94
N PRO A 359 -2.71 26.65 6.73
CA PRO A 359 -3.51 26.80 5.51
C PRO A 359 -4.22 28.16 5.47
N SER A 360 -4.55 28.73 6.64
CA SER A 360 -5.34 29.96 6.79
C SER A 360 -4.55 31.24 6.56
N GLY A 361 -3.21 31.15 6.51
CA GLY A 361 -2.32 32.29 6.34
C GLY A 361 -2.32 33.28 7.51
N GLN A 362 -2.78 32.89 8.70
CA GLN A 362 -2.86 33.74 9.88
C GLN A 362 -1.61 33.72 10.77
N ALA A 363 -0.69 32.77 10.58
CA ALA A 363 0.57 32.67 11.31
C ALA A 363 1.76 32.31 10.38
N GLY A 364 2.76 33.20 10.34
CA GLY A 364 4.09 32.88 9.78
C GLY A 364 4.24 32.92 8.25
N VAL A 365 3.21 33.34 7.52
CA VAL A 365 3.28 33.45 6.06
C VAL A 365 4.01 34.74 5.65
N SER A 366 5.12 34.60 4.91
CA SER A 366 5.86 35.73 4.34
C SER A 366 5.00 36.51 3.35
N GLU A 367 5.15 37.85 3.35
CA GLU A 367 4.50 38.74 2.39
C GLU A 367 4.71 38.23 0.95
N GLY A 368 3.62 37.97 0.23
CA GLY A 368 3.63 37.49 -1.16
C GLY A 368 3.35 36.00 -1.37
N THR A 369 3.27 35.15 -0.34
CA THR A 369 2.87 33.74 -0.49
C THR A 369 1.41 33.59 -0.93
N ILE A 370 1.11 32.57 -1.74
CA ILE A 370 -0.27 32.25 -2.14
C ILE A 370 -0.88 31.25 -1.13
N ALA A 371 -1.88 31.71 -0.37
CA ALA A 371 -2.56 30.92 0.66
C ALA A 371 -3.96 30.43 0.22
N PHE A 372 -4.47 29.37 0.86
CA PHE A 372 -5.73 28.73 0.51
C PHE A 372 -6.60 28.42 1.73
N GLU A 373 -7.82 28.91 1.71
CA GLU A 373 -8.86 28.41 2.61
C GLU A 373 -9.36 27.04 2.13
N LEU A 374 -9.36 26.07 3.05
CA LEU A 374 -9.82 24.71 2.78
C LEU A 374 -11.14 24.47 3.50
N ARG A 375 -12.10 23.86 2.80
CA ARG A 375 -13.38 23.45 3.36
C ARG A 375 -13.69 22.03 2.93
N ARG A 376 -14.01 21.19 3.92
CA ARG A 376 -14.55 19.86 3.69
C ARG A 376 -16.08 19.90 3.64
N ASP A 377 -16.66 19.32 2.60
CA ASP A 377 -18.10 19.14 2.41
C ASP A 377 -18.39 17.65 2.18
N GLN A 378 -18.77 16.94 3.24
CA GLN A 378 -18.86 15.48 3.27
C GLN A 378 -17.52 14.79 2.91
N LYS A 379 -17.37 14.38 1.64
CA LYS A 379 -16.16 13.77 1.08
C LYS A 379 -15.43 14.71 0.13
N ASP A 380 -16.02 15.83 -0.24
CA ASP A 380 -15.44 16.77 -1.18
C ASP A 380 -14.57 17.77 -0.42
N TRP A 381 -13.32 17.93 -0.85
CA TRP A 381 -12.45 18.99 -0.38
C TRP A 381 -12.47 20.14 -1.39
N ILE A 382 -12.86 21.31 -0.91
CA ILE A 382 -12.99 22.53 -1.69
C ILE A 382 -11.90 23.50 -1.21
N ALA A 383 -11.17 24.11 -2.14
CA ALA A 383 -10.18 25.12 -1.86
C ALA A 383 -10.55 26.46 -2.50
N ARG A 384 -10.17 27.55 -1.85
CA ARG A 384 -10.32 28.93 -2.35
C ARG A 384 -9.06 29.71 -1.99
N ARG A 385 -8.57 30.57 -2.87
CA ARG A 385 -7.45 31.45 -2.53
C ARG A 385 -7.89 32.46 -1.45
N ALA A 386 -7.10 32.60 -0.39
CA ALA A 386 -7.46 33.40 0.79
C ALA A 386 -7.58 34.91 0.50
N GLU A 387 -6.75 35.45 -0.41
CA GLU A 387 -6.73 36.88 -0.75
C GLU A 387 -7.85 37.31 -1.72
N ASP A 388 -8.60 36.36 -2.28
CA ASP A 388 -9.65 36.66 -3.27
C ASP A 388 -11.05 36.61 -2.63
N ASP A 389 -11.55 37.76 -2.18
CA ASP A 389 -12.94 37.93 -1.69
C ASP A 389 -13.99 37.46 -2.73
N ALA A 390 -13.64 37.49 -4.02
CA ALA A 390 -14.45 37.02 -5.15
C ALA A 390 -13.90 35.72 -5.81
N GLY A 391 -12.90 35.08 -5.20
CA GLY A 391 -12.20 33.93 -5.77
C GLY A 391 -13.11 32.73 -5.97
N LYS A 392 -13.11 32.15 -7.17
CA LYS A 392 -13.92 30.97 -7.47
C LYS A 392 -13.33 29.76 -6.75
N ALA A 393 -14.08 29.22 -5.79
CA ALA A 393 -13.74 27.97 -5.14
C ALA A 393 -13.62 26.82 -6.17
N PHE A 394 -12.69 25.89 -5.93
CA PHE A 394 -12.43 24.75 -6.81
C PHE A 394 -12.30 23.46 -6.01
N LEU A 395 -12.52 22.33 -6.67
CA LEU A 395 -12.43 21.01 -6.06
C LEU A 395 -10.96 20.59 -5.92
N ALA A 396 -10.47 20.47 -4.69
CA ALA A 396 -9.12 20.01 -4.37
C ALA A 396 -9.01 18.46 -4.36
N GLY A 397 -10.12 17.76 -4.16
CA GLY A 397 -10.19 16.30 -4.26
C GLY A 397 -11.47 15.73 -3.66
N VAL A 398 -11.68 14.43 -3.85
CA VAL A 398 -12.76 13.67 -3.19
C VAL A 398 -12.11 12.58 -2.35
N GLU A 399 -12.53 12.42 -1.09
CA GLU A 399 -12.01 11.38 -0.22
C GLU A 399 -12.42 9.98 -0.70
N ILE A 400 -11.46 9.06 -0.68
CA ILE A 400 -11.64 7.64 -0.92
C ILE A 400 -11.09 6.83 0.24
N GLN A 401 -11.88 5.85 0.66
CA GLN A 401 -11.48 4.82 1.62
C GLN A 401 -11.93 3.47 1.09
N GLN A 402 -10.99 2.66 0.59
CA GLN A 402 -11.22 1.28 0.16
C GLN A 402 -10.22 0.36 0.88
N PRO A 403 -10.51 -0.04 2.14
CA PRO A 403 -9.60 -0.85 2.95
C PRO A 403 -9.16 -2.15 2.28
N ALA A 404 -10.06 -2.80 1.54
CA ALA A 404 -9.78 -4.03 0.79
C ALA A 404 -8.69 -3.87 -0.29
N LYS A 405 -8.49 -2.64 -0.80
CA LYS A 405 -7.42 -2.30 -1.75
C LYS A 405 -6.27 -1.53 -1.12
N GLY A 406 -6.37 -1.22 0.17
CA GLY A 406 -5.43 -0.36 0.88
C GLY A 406 -5.44 1.09 0.38
N PHE A 407 -6.54 1.56 -0.23
CA PHE A 407 -6.64 2.92 -0.76
C PHE A 407 -7.26 3.88 0.24
N PHE A 408 -6.53 4.94 0.58
CA PHE A 408 -6.96 6.00 1.49
C PHE A 408 -6.34 7.32 1.06
N GLY A 409 -7.15 8.33 0.73
CA GLY A 409 -6.65 9.63 0.28
C GLY A 409 -7.69 10.41 -0.52
N LEU A 410 -7.23 11.29 -1.40
CA LEU A 410 -7.96 12.04 -2.41
C LEU A 410 -7.88 11.36 -3.79
N PHE A 411 -8.98 11.42 -4.52
CA PHE A 411 -9.06 11.08 -5.94
C PHE A 411 -10.08 11.98 -6.65
N PHE A 412 -10.08 11.95 -7.98
CA PHE A 412 -11.13 12.56 -8.78
C PHE A 412 -11.97 11.50 -9.48
N PRO A 413 -13.27 11.38 -9.20
CA PRO A 413 -14.18 10.63 -10.04
C PRO A 413 -14.20 11.22 -11.45
N VAL A 414 -14.22 10.39 -12.48
CA VAL A 414 -14.25 10.83 -13.89
C VAL A 414 -15.34 11.86 -14.19
N ALA A 415 -16.53 11.70 -13.59
CA ALA A 415 -17.65 12.63 -13.78
C ALA A 415 -17.41 14.04 -13.19
N ARG A 416 -16.32 14.20 -12.42
CA ARG A 416 -15.94 15.42 -11.69
C ARG A 416 -14.67 16.06 -12.26
N TYR A 417 -14.11 15.54 -13.35
CA TYR A 417 -12.94 16.15 -14.01
C TYR A 417 -13.28 17.55 -14.51
N TYR A 418 -12.34 18.48 -14.36
CA TYR A 418 -12.47 19.89 -14.77
C TYR A 418 -11.08 20.48 -15.01
N GLY A 419 -11.01 21.67 -15.61
CA GLY A 419 -9.75 22.39 -15.83
C GLY A 419 -9.11 22.10 -17.20
N PRO A 420 -7.84 22.49 -17.39
CA PRO A 420 -7.19 22.38 -18.69
C PRO A 420 -6.88 20.94 -19.07
N VAL A 421 -6.91 20.68 -20.39
CA VAL A 421 -6.71 19.36 -20.98
C VAL A 421 -5.55 19.42 -21.97
N PHE A 422 -4.67 18.43 -21.90
CA PHE A 422 -3.59 18.23 -22.85
C PHE A 422 -4.11 18.02 -24.27
N ALA A 423 -3.64 18.86 -25.19
CA ALA A 423 -3.84 18.72 -26.62
C ALA A 423 -2.47 18.51 -27.29
N PRO A 424 -2.17 17.34 -27.87
CA PRO A 424 -0.84 17.08 -28.43
C PRO A 424 -0.47 18.03 -29.57
N GLU A 425 -1.44 18.54 -30.31
CA GLU A 425 -1.24 19.49 -31.41
C GLU A 425 -0.62 20.82 -30.95
N ASP A 426 -1.01 21.30 -29.77
CA ASP A 426 -0.50 22.55 -29.19
C ASP A 426 0.97 22.44 -28.74
N HIS A 427 1.47 21.20 -28.61
CA HIS A 427 2.80 20.91 -28.09
C HIS A 427 3.72 20.25 -29.11
N ALA A 428 3.20 19.74 -30.23
CA ALA A 428 3.97 19.07 -31.27
C ALA A 428 5.05 19.98 -31.89
N GLY A 429 4.84 21.30 -31.90
CA GLY A 429 5.86 22.26 -32.35
C GLY A 429 7.09 22.36 -31.44
N VAL A 430 6.98 21.93 -30.17
CA VAL A 430 8.05 22.04 -29.17
C VAL A 430 8.68 20.69 -28.86
N ILE A 431 7.85 19.65 -28.68
CA ILE A 431 8.31 18.30 -28.31
C ILE A 431 8.14 17.30 -29.45
N GLY A 432 7.84 17.76 -30.66
CA GLY A 432 7.79 16.90 -31.85
C GLY A 432 6.84 15.73 -31.70
N GLN A 433 7.30 14.55 -32.14
CA GLN A 433 6.50 13.33 -32.13
C GLN A 433 6.15 12.85 -30.72
N TRP A 434 6.91 13.26 -29.70
CA TRP A 434 6.66 12.88 -28.31
C TRP A 434 5.28 13.32 -27.82
N ALA A 435 4.73 14.43 -28.34
CA ALA A 435 3.37 14.88 -27.99
C ALA A 435 2.32 13.78 -28.23
N TYR A 436 2.38 13.14 -29.40
CA TYR A 436 1.44 12.10 -29.78
C TYR A 436 1.70 10.76 -29.08
N LEU A 437 2.95 10.47 -28.68
CA LEU A 437 3.25 9.31 -27.85
C LEU A 437 2.67 9.48 -26.43
N LEU A 438 2.85 10.66 -25.83
CA LEU A 438 2.33 10.99 -24.50
C LEU A 438 0.81 10.91 -24.45
N ASP A 439 0.15 11.35 -25.53
CA ASP A 439 -1.31 11.40 -25.64
C ASP A 439 -1.99 10.03 -25.42
N LEU A 440 -1.38 8.92 -25.89
CA LEU A 440 -1.95 7.59 -25.65
C LEU A 440 -2.06 7.27 -24.16
N THR A 441 -0.97 7.48 -23.42
CA THR A 441 -0.93 7.21 -21.98
C THR A 441 -1.76 8.23 -21.22
N ALA A 442 -1.67 9.52 -21.56
CA ALA A 442 -2.46 10.58 -20.93
C ALA A 442 -3.97 10.34 -21.05
N ALA A 443 -4.44 9.87 -22.22
CA ALA A 443 -5.84 9.53 -22.43
C ALA A 443 -6.33 8.45 -21.47
N CYS A 444 -5.45 7.54 -21.05
CA CYS A 444 -5.76 6.47 -20.11
C CYS A 444 -5.61 6.87 -18.64
N GLU A 445 -4.58 7.65 -18.30
CA GLU A 445 -4.30 8.04 -16.91
C GLU A 445 -5.28 9.08 -16.38
N SER A 446 -5.54 10.12 -17.18
CA SER A 446 -6.22 11.33 -16.72
C SER A 446 -7.25 11.86 -17.71
N ARG A 447 -7.43 11.20 -18.86
CA ARG A 447 -8.08 11.77 -20.05
C ARG A 447 -7.44 13.08 -20.53
N GLY A 448 -6.16 13.29 -20.20
CA GLY A 448 -5.40 14.48 -20.52
C GLY A 448 -5.56 15.65 -19.54
N PHE A 449 -6.38 15.53 -18.48
CA PHE A 449 -6.57 16.64 -17.55
C PHE A 449 -5.30 16.98 -16.76
N MET A 450 -4.89 18.25 -16.81
CA MET A 450 -3.61 18.75 -16.31
C MET A 450 -3.56 18.98 -14.80
N ASN A 451 -4.71 18.97 -14.13
CA ASN A 451 -4.86 19.34 -12.74
C ASN A 451 -5.32 18.16 -11.86
N LEU A 452 -5.25 16.92 -12.34
CA LEU A 452 -5.69 15.79 -11.52
C LEU A 452 -4.61 15.39 -10.51
N VAL A 453 -5.06 15.15 -9.28
CA VAL A 453 -4.27 14.62 -8.18
C VAL A 453 -4.89 13.31 -7.71
N ASN A 454 -4.06 12.30 -7.44
CA ASN A 454 -4.45 11.15 -6.63
C ASN A 454 -3.43 10.95 -5.51
N THR A 455 -3.89 10.63 -4.31
CA THR A 455 -3.00 10.45 -3.15
C THR A 455 -3.20 9.11 -2.44
N TYR A 456 -4.14 8.29 -2.93
CA TYR A 456 -4.64 7.14 -2.21
C TYR A 456 -3.79 5.86 -2.29
N ASP A 457 -2.79 5.82 -3.17
CA ASP A 457 -2.04 4.60 -3.48
C ASP A 457 -0.62 4.59 -2.87
N ARG A 458 0.23 3.65 -3.31
CA ARG A 458 1.59 3.50 -2.80
C ARG A 458 2.48 4.71 -3.09
N ALA A 459 2.18 5.48 -4.14
CA ALA A 459 2.94 6.67 -4.46
C ALA A 459 2.67 7.81 -3.47
N ARG A 460 1.59 7.72 -2.68
CA ARG A 460 1.02 8.75 -1.79
C ARG A 460 0.61 10.06 -2.47
N PHE A 461 1.14 10.33 -3.67
CA PHE A 461 0.82 11.49 -4.47
C PHE A 461 1.20 11.25 -5.93
N THR A 462 0.26 11.46 -6.85
CA THR A 462 0.46 11.55 -8.30
C THR A 462 -0.19 12.82 -8.81
N PHE A 463 0.41 13.46 -9.81
CA PHE A 463 -0.08 14.73 -10.32
C PHE A 463 -0.03 14.84 -11.85
N GLY A 464 -1.03 15.52 -12.39
CA GLY A 464 -1.04 16.04 -13.75
C GLY A 464 -1.54 15.07 -14.81
N PHE A 465 -1.50 15.50 -16.07
CA PHE A 465 -2.07 14.73 -17.19
C PHE A 465 -1.38 13.37 -17.40
N TYR A 466 -0.11 13.27 -16.99
CA TYR A 466 0.72 12.08 -17.11
C TYR A 466 0.87 11.33 -15.77
N GLN A 467 0.14 11.73 -14.72
CA GLN A 467 0.14 11.12 -13.39
C GLN A 467 1.56 10.84 -12.84
N LEU A 468 2.39 11.89 -12.80
CA LEU A 468 3.76 11.78 -12.28
C LEU A 468 3.72 11.43 -10.79
N ALA A 469 4.33 10.30 -10.41
CA ALA A 469 4.34 9.79 -9.04
C ALA A 469 5.45 10.39 -8.16
N ALA A 470 5.17 10.58 -6.87
CA ALA A 470 6.11 11.16 -5.90
C ALA A 470 7.22 10.20 -5.43
N HIS A 471 6.93 8.89 -5.37
CA HIS A 471 7.83 7.93 -4.71
C HIS A 471 9.15 7.66 -5.44
N THR A 472 9.29 7.99 -6.73
CA THR A 472 10.45 7.53 -7.53
C THR A 472 11.61 8.54 -7.56
N PRO A 473 12.83 8.17 -7.10
CA PRO A 473 14.01 9.01 -7.22
C PRO A 473 14.41 9.26 -8.68
N ASP A 474 14.89 10.47 -8.98
CA ASP A 474 15.37 10.89 -10.31
C ASP A 474 14.39 10.63 -11.48
N ASP A 475 13.10 10.52 -11.16
CA ASP A 475 12.04 10.25 -12.12
C ASP A 475 10.70 10.85 -11.67
N ASN A 476 9.77 11.02 -12.62
CA ASN A 476 8.41 11.49 -12.35
C ASN A 476 8.33 12.84 -11.58
N LEU A 477 7.56 12.91 -10.50
CA LEU A 477 7.08 14.17 -9.92
C LEU A 477 8.20 15.02 -9.34
N ILE A 478 9.26 14.40 -8.83
CA ILE A 478 10.38 15.16 -8.27
C ILE A 478 11.10 16.00 -9.33
N LEU A 479 11.18 15.51 -10.58
CA LEU A 479 11.76 16.27 -11.68
C LEU A 479 10.91 17.47 -12.06
N PHE A 480 9.58 17.35 -11.94
CA PHE A 480 8.68 18.47 -12.10
C PHE A 480 8.93 19.53 -11.02
N PHE A 481 9.04 19.14 -9.75
CA PHE A 481 9.34 20.09 -8.65
C PHE A 481 10.71 20.77 -8.81
N ARG A 482 11.75 20.04 -9.22
CA ARG A 482 13.08 20.63 -9.50
C ARG A 482 13.01 21.76 -10.52
N GLU A 483 12.26 21.58 -11.60
CA GLU A 483 12.11 22.62 -12.64
C GLU A 483 11.08 23.69 -12.26
N ALA A 484 9.99 23.30 -11.59
CA ALA A 484 8.94 24.21 -11.13
C ALA A 484 9.48 25.23 -10.14
N LEU A 485 10.44 24.85 -9.29
CA LEU A 485 11.12 25.78 -8.39
C LEU A 485 11.91 26.87 -9.10
N ALA A 486 12.11 26.82 -10.42
CA ALA A 486 12.65 27.98 -11.16
C ALA A 486 11.60 29.08 -11.37
N ASP A 487 10.31 28.73 -11.33
CA ASP A 487 9.18 29.62 -11.55
C ASP A 487 8.86 30.47 -10.29
N PRO A 488 8.76 31.80 -10.40
CA PRO A 488 8.45 32.67 -9.25
C PRO A 488 7.08 32.42 -8.63
N GLU A 489 6.06 32.06 -9.42
CA GLU A 489 4.72 31.78 -8.92
C GLU A 489 4.69 30.46 -8.16
N PHE A 490 5.39 29.44 -8.66
CA PHE A 490 5.53 28.17 -7.94
C PHE A 490 6.25 28.35 -6.60
N ARG A 491 7.30 29.17 -6.53
CA ARG A 491 7.96 29.51 -5.25
C ARG A 491 7.01 30.20 -4.26
N ARG A 492 6.05 30.99 -4.74
CA ARG A 492 5.03 31.61 -3.89
C ARG A 492 3.99 30.61 -3.40
N LEU A 493 3.74 29.53 -4.14
CA LEU A 493 2.87 28.43 -3.72
C LEU A 493 3.55 27.51 -2.71
N PHE A 494 4.86 27.31 -2.84
CA PHE A 494 5.67 26.44 -1.99
C PHE A 494 6.84 27.23 -1.38
N PRO A 495 6.58 28.25 -0.54
CA PRO A 495 7.63 29.09 0.03
C PRO A 495 8.61 28.33 0.91
N GLU A 496 8.21 27.19 1.45
CA GLU A 496 9.03 26.30 2.25
C GLU A 496 10.00 25.44 1.42
N LEU A 497 9.92 25.48 0.08
CA LEU A 497 10.78 24.68 -0.78
C LEU A 497 11.93 25.49 -1.39
N ASP A 498 13.12 24.89 -1.39
CA ASP A 498 14.31 25.46 -1.99
C ASP A 498 15.06 24.43 -2.85
N LEU A 499 15.73 24.91 -3.90
CA LEU A 499 16.51 24.07 -4.81
C LEU A 499 18.00 24.22 -4.49
N ARG A 500 18.60 23.25 -3.81
CA ARG A 500 20.01 23.26 -3.40
C ARG A 500 20.78 22.16 -4.11
N GLY A 501 21.80 22.55 -4.89
CA GLY A 501 22.60 21.58 -5.66
C GLY A 501 21.78 20.76 -6.66
N GLY A 502 20.67 21.32 -7.17
CA GLY A 502 19.76 20.63 -8.08
C GLY A 502 18.81 19.64 -7.41
N ARG A 503 18.72 19.65 -6.07
CA ARG A 503 17.80 18.80 -5.29
C ARG A 503 16.84 19.66 -4.47
N VAL A 504 15.63 19.14 -4.26
CA VAL A 504 14.55 19.81 -3.52
C VAL A 504 14.72 19.62 -2.01
N PHE A 505 14.72 20.73 -1.27
CA PHE A 505 14.78 20.76 0.19
C PHE A 505 13.51 21.43 0.74
N ASN A 506 13.03 20.94 1.89
CA ASN A 506 12.11 21.67 2.75
C ASN A 506 12.93 22.53 3.72
N VAL A 507 12.67 23.82 3.77
CA VAL A 507 13.38 24.81 4.58
C VAL A 507 12.43 25.35 5.64
N SER A 508 12.79 25.07 6.89
CA SER A 508 12.05 25.52 8.08
C SER A 508 12.28 27.02 8.33
N PRO A 509 11.40 27.71 9.08
CA PRO A 509 11.55 29.13 9.40
C PRO A 509 12.87 29.49 10.12
N ASP A 510 13.46 28.53 10.85
CA ASP A 510 14.75 28.67 11.51
C ASP A 510 15.97 28.50 10.56
N GLY A 511 15.72 28.23 9.28
CA GLY A 511 16.73 28.01 8.24
C GLY A 511 17.20 26.56 8.11
N THR A 512 16.71 25.64 8.95
CA THR A 512 17.01 24.21 8.84
C THR A 512 16.49 23.66 7.52
N ALA A 513 17.33 22.93 6.78
CA ALA A 513 16.99 22.42 5.45
C ALA A 513 17.06 20.89 5.38
N THR A 514 15.94 20.29 5.00
CA THR A 514 15.75 18.84 4.91
C THR A 514 15.67 18.40 3.46
N ASP A 515 16.61 17.56 3.05
CA ASP A 515 16.66 16.97 1.71
C ASP A 515 15.48 16.02 1.48
N LEU A 516 14.52 16.45 0.66
CA LEU A 516 13.33 15.66 0.32
C LEU A 516 13.64 14.53 -0.65
N GLU A 517 14.76 14.63 -1.35
CA GLU A 517 15.17 13.70 -2.40
C GLU A 517 16.05 12.56 -1.88
N ALA A 518 16.26 12.48 -0.57
CA ALA A 518 17.04 11.40 0.04
C ALA A 518 16.34 10.06 -0.24
N GLY A 519 16.94 9.25 -1.10
CA GLY A 519 16.43 7.93 -1.44
C GLY A 519 16.56 6.98 -0.25
N ILE A 520 15.47 6.33 0.11
CA ILE A 520 15.42 5.30 1.16
C ILE A 520 14.93 4.00 0.52
N LEU A 521 15.64 2.90 0.78
CA LEU A 521 15.24 1.58 0.29
C LEU A 521 13.94 1.16 1.00
N ASP A 522 12.87 0.93 0.24
CA ASP A 522 11.67 0.30 0.76
C ASP A 522 11.87 -1.22 0.77
N PRO A 523 11.96 -1.87 1.96
CA PRO A 523 12.20 -3.30 2.05
C PRO A 523 11.04 -4.15 1.51
N ALA A 524 9.82 -3.59 1.40
CA ALA A 524 8.66 -4.32 0.89
C ALA A 524 8.69 -4.46 -0.64
N SER A 525 9.10 -3.41 -1.35
CA SER A 525 9.21 -3.41 -2.82
C SER A 525 10.63 -3.72 -3.33
N GLY A 526 11.66 -3.51 -2.50
CA GLY A 526 13.05 -3.52 -2.92
C GLY A 526 13.44 -2.31 -3.77
N GLU A 527 12.58 -1.29 -3.86
CA GLU A 527 12.77 -0.09 -4.65
C GLU A 527 13.29 1.06 -3.77
N MET A 528 14.15 1.91 -4.31
CA MET A 528 14.48 3.17 -3.67
C MET A 528 13.29 4.12 -3.78
N GLN A 529 12.92 4.77 -2.68
CA GLN A 529 11.78 5.70 -2.61
C GLN A 529 12.14 7.05 -1.97
N LEU A 530 11.45 8.10 -2.39
CA LEU A 530 11.55 9.45 -1.83
C LEU A 530 10.58 9.65 -0.66
N GLN A 531 10.78 8.91 0.43
CA GLN A 531 9.82 8.89 1.55
C GLN A 531 9.58 10.29 2.15
N ARG A 532 10.62 11.14 2.23
CA ARG A 532 10.49 12.51 2.74
C ARG A 532 9.65 13.38 1.82
N PHE A 533 9.88 13.30 0.51
CA PHE A 533 9.05 14.02 -0.48
C PHE A 533 7.60 13.53 -0.44
N MET A 534 7.38 12.22 -0.31
CA MET A 534 6.04 11.66 -0.14
C MET A 534 5.36 12.17 1.13
N ALA A 535 6.07 12.22 2.26
CA ALA A 535 5.55 12.71 3.53
C ALA A 535 5.29 14.23 3.53
N PHE A 536 6.12 15.00 2.83
CA PHE A 536 5.89 16.44 2.60
C PHE A 536 4.55 16.69 1.89
N LEU A 537 4.25 15.88 0.87
CA LEU A 537 3.03 15.99 0.06
C LEU A 537 1.80 15.38 0.74
N ASN A 538 1.97 14.23 1.40
CA ASN A 538 0.92 13.46 2.05
C ASN A 538 1.51 12.67 3.24
N PRO A 539 1.48 13.26 4.44
CA PRO A 539 2.11 12.66 5.62
C PRO A 539 1.33 11.43 6.13
N ASN A 540 0.00 11.46 6.07
CA ASN A 540 -0.87 10.43 6.62
C ASN A 540 -1.38 9.45 5.55
N ARG A 541 -1.09 8.15 5.72
CA ARG A 541 -1.44 7.13 4.71
C ARG A 541 -2.89 6.64 4.79
N LYS A 542 -3.66 7.07 5.79
CA LYS A 542 -5.01 6.51 6.07
C LYS A 542 -6.06 7.58 6.38
N LEU A 543 -5.63 8.72 6.89
CA LEU A 543 -6.49 9.85 7.19
C LEU A 543 -6.16 10.95 6.20
N VAL A 544 -7.21 11.59 5.68
CA VAL A 544 -7.04 12.79 4.87
C VAL A 544 -6.92 13.96 5.83
N ASP A 545 -5.78 14.65 5.77
CA ASP A 545 -5.46 15.80 6.59
C ASP A 545 -5.39 17.09 5.75
N GLU A 546 -5.30 18.24 6.42
CA GLU A 546 -5.25 19.53 5.74
C GLU A 546 -3.95 19.76 4.96
N GLN A 547 -2.83 19.14 5.36
CA GLN A 547 -1.56 19.21 4.65
C GLN A 547 -1.69 18.55 3.27
N GLU A 548 -2.20 17.32 3.21
CA GLU A 548 -2.47 16.59 1.97
C GLU A 548 -3.34 17.43 1.01
N VAL A 549 -4.43 18.00 1.55
CA VAL A 549 -5.38 18.81 0.78
C VAL A 549 -4.74 20.11 0.31
N LEU A 550 -3.93 20.77 1.14
CA LEU A 550 -3.23 22.01 0.79
C LEU A 550 -2.25 21.78 -0.36
N GLN A 551 -1.45 20.71 -0.30
CA GLN A 551 -0.48 20.40 -1.36
C GLN A 551 -1.19 20.04 -2.68
N ALA A 552 -2.33 19.35 -2.62
CA ALA A 552 -3.20 19.16 -3.78
C ALA A 552 -3.73 20.50 -4.32
N ALA A 553 -4.28 21.35 -3.45
CA ALA A 553 -4.86 22.63 -3.83
C ALA A 553 -3.85 23.55 -4.53
N ARG A 554 -2.61 23.64 -4.03
CA ARG A 554 -1.53 24.44 -4.62
C ARG A 554 -1.23 24.03 -6.07
N LEU A 555 -1.05 22.73 -6.31
CA LEU A 555 -0.76 22.21 -7.65
C LEU A 555 -1.96 22.32 -8.60
N ILE A 556 -3.17 22.04 -8.11
CA ILE A 556 -4.41 22.17 -8.88
C ILE A 556 -4.64 23.61 -9.30
N TRP A 557 -4.48 24.55 -8.37
CA TRP A 557 -4.63 25.97 -8.65
C TRP A 557 -3.63 26.42 -9.71
N TRP A 558 -2.35 26.07 -9.57
CA TRP A 558 -1.33 26.43 -10.55
C TRP A 558 -1.58 25.82 -11.94
N ALA A 559 -2.07 24.58 -11.97
CA ALA A 559 -2.51 23.92 -13.19
C ALA A 559 -3.68 24.67 -13.85
N ASN A 560 -4.52 25.38 -13.08
CA ASN A 560 -5.67 26.12 -13.56
C ASN A 560 -5.37 27.58 -13.95
N GLN A 561 -4.27 28.20 -13.48
CA GLN A 561 -4.02 29.64 -13.63
C GLN A 561 -3.60 30.07 -15.04
N ASP A 562 -2.72 29.32 -15.71
CA ASP A 562 -2.32 29.55 -17.11
C ASP A 562 -1.47 28.38 -17.65
N GLY A 563 -1.16 28.40 -18.94
CA GLY A 563 -0.44 27.37 -19.68
C GLY A 563 1.02 27.15 -19.29
N GLU A 564 1.65 27.96 -18.44
CA GLU A 564 3.06 27.73 -18.04
C GLU A 564 3.25 26.45 -17.24
N SER A 565 2.38 26.19 -16.26
CA SER A 565 2.39 24.92 -15.52
C SER A 565 2.11 23.73 -16.46
N SER A 566 1.19 23.87 -17.42
CA SER A 566 0.92 22.87 -18.46
C SER A 566 2.13 22.62 -19.38
N LYS A 567 2.78 23.67 -19.89
CA LYS A 567 3.99 23.57 -20.72
C LYS A 567 5.12 22.87 -19.96
N LEU A 568 5.27 23.17 -18.66
CA LEU A 568 6.26 22.51 -17.80
C LEU A 568 5.93 21.02 -17.63
N GLN A 569 4.69 20.67 -17.29
CA GLN A 569 4.25 19.26 -17.18
C GLN A 569 4.57 18.48 -18.45
N VAL A 570 4.23 19.05 -19.62
CA VAL A 570 4.46 18.41 -20.93
C VAL A 570 5.95 18.24 -21.23
N ARG A 571 6.77 19.27 -20.97
CA ARG A 571 8.22 19.22 -21.17
C ARG A 571 8.88 18.16 -20.29
N VAL A 572 8.51 18.10 -19.02
CA VAL A 572 9.01 17.11 -18.06
C VAL A 572 8.61 15.69 -18.49
N ALA A 573 7.33 15.47 -18.81
CA ALA A 573 6.84 14.18 -19.25
C ALA A 573 7.53 13.70 -20.54
N ALA A 574 7.70 14.59 -21.53
CA ALA A 574 8.41 14.29 -22.78
C ALA A 574 9.87 13.91 -22.52
N ARG A 575 10.57 14.64 -21.63
CA ARG A 575 11.96 14.33 -21.29
C ARG A 575 12.09 13.00 -20.56
N ILE A 576 11.19 12.70 -19.63
CA ILE A 576 11.14 11.41 -18.95
C ILE A 576 10.94 10.29 -19.97
N LEU A 577 9.95 10.43 -20.84
CA LEU A 577 9.65 9.43 -21.86
C LEU A 577 10.82 9.25 -22.84
N GLY A 578 11.39 10.32 -23.36
CA GLY A 578 12.55 10.27 -24.26
C GLY A 578 13.76 9.61 -23.61
N ARG A 579 14.07 9.95 -22.34
CA ARG A 579 15.13 9.30 -21.57
C ARG A 579 14.86 7.80 -21.41
N LYS A 580 13.64 7.40 -21.06
CA LYS A 580 13.25 5.99 -20.92
C LYS A 580 13.31 5.26 -22.27
N MET A 581 12.91 5.92 -23.35
CA MET A 581 12.99 5.36 -24.70
C MET A 581 14.44 5.01 -25.06
N ALA A 582 15.35 5.98 -24.95
CA ALA A 582 16.76 5.80 -25.27
C ALA A 582 17.49 4.82 -24.35
N ARG A 583 17.29 4.95 -23.03
CA ARG A 583 18.12 4.24 -22.02
C ARG A 583 17.55 2.92 -21.55
N THR A 584 16.25 2.71 -21.72
CA THR A 584 15.54 1.55 -21.16
C THR A 584 14.85 0.73 -22.23
N TYR A 585 13.98 1.35 -23.02
CA TYR A 585 13.11 0.61 -23.94
C TYR A 585 13.86 0.18 -25.20
N HIS A 586 14.62 1.08 -25.83
CA HIS A 586 15.41 0.75 -27.01
C HIS A 586 16.41 -0.39 -26.75
N PRO A 587 17.23 -0.39 -25.67
CA PRO A 587 18.13 -1.51 -25.38
C PRO A 587 17.40 -2.83 -25.09
N ARG A 588 16.20 -2.78 -24.49
CA ARG A 588 15.43 -3.99 -24.15
C ARG A 588 14.73 -4.63 -25.35
N TYR A 589 14.29 -3.82 -26.31
CA TYR A 589 13.36 -4.22 -27.38
C TYR A 589 13.87 -3.94 -28.80
N ARG A 590 15.06 -3.36 -28.95
CA ARG A 590 15.68 -3.00 -30.24
C ARG A 590 14.76 -2.12 -31.09
N LEU A 591 14.43 -0.95 -30.55
CA LEU A 591 13.41 -0.07 -31.13
C LEU A 591 13.87 0.75 -32.35
N ASP A 592 15.14 0.70 -32.73
CA ASP A 592 15.61 1.43 -33.91
C ASP A 592 14.87 0.95 -35.17
N GLY A 593 14.34 1.89 -35.94
CA GLY A 593 13.50 1.64 -37.10
C GLY A 593 12.07 1.18 -36.82
N GLN A 594 11.66 1.00 -35.55
CA GLN A 594 10.27 0.64 -35.22
C GLN A 594 9.33 1.84 -35.36
N LEU A 595 8.08 1.59 -35.71
CA LEU A 595 7.06 2.64 -35.81
C LEU A 595 6.84 3.35 -34.47
N ASP A 596 6.48 4.62 -34.56
CA ASP A 596 5.99 5.44 -33.46
C ASP A 596 4.83 4.80 -32.67
N THR A 597 3.93 4.05 -33.32
CA THR A 597 2.84 3.31 -32.67
C THR A 597 3.35 2.20 -31.75
N VAL A 598 4.35 1.43 -32.20
CA VAL A 598 5.00 0.38 -31.40
C VAL A 598 5.70 1.01 -30.19
N CYS A 599 6.40 2.11 -30.41
CA CYS A 599 7.09 2.84 -29.34
C CYS A 599 6.11 3.42 -28.31
N ALA A 600 4.98 4.00 -28.76
CA ALA A 600 3.92 4.51 -27.91
C ALA A 600 3.30 3.41 -27.03
N LEU A 601 2.99 2.25 -27.61
CA LEU A 601 2.41 1.12 -26.88
C LEU A 601 3.37 0.56 -25.83
N ILE A 602 4.65 0.43 -26.15
CA ILE A 602 5.67 -0.01 -25.17
C ILE A 602 5.83 1.00 -24.04
N ALA A 603 5.86 2.30 -24.37
CA ALA A 603 5.91 3.36 -23.37
C ALA A 603 4.73 3.26 -22.40
N ASP A 604 3.52 3.06 -22.94
CA ASP A 604 2.30 2.93 -22.17
C ASP A 604 2.28 1.66 -21.29
N ILE A 605 2.74 0.51 -21.82
CA ILE A 605 2.88 -0.76 -21.07
C ILE A 605 3.72 -0.55 -19.82
N HIS A 606 4.87 0.10 -19.96
CA HIS A 606 5.80 0.29 -18.85
C HIS A 606 5.41 1.43 -17.93
N HIS A 607 4.75 2.48 -18.45
CA HIS A 607 4.22 3.55 -17.63
C HIS A 607 3.20 3.01 -16.63
N GLN A 608 2.22 2.23 -17.12
CA GLN A 608 1.17 1.67 -16.27
C GLN A 608 1.63 0.43 -15.49
N GLY A 609 2.62 -0.31 -15.99
CA GLY A 609 3.16 -1.50 -15.34
C GLY A 609 2.41 -2.81 -15.61
N ARG A 610 1.57 -2.89 -16.67
CA ARG A 610 0.74 -4.07 -16.96
C ARG A 610 1.48 -5.32 -17.42
N ALA A 611 2.76 -5.22 -17.80
CA ALA A 611 3.49 -6.39 -18.25
C ALA A 611 4.98 -6.36 -17.94
N LYS A 612 5.51 -7.57 -17.76
CA LYS A 612 6.94 -7.82 -17.60
C LYS A 612 7.64 -7.81 -18.97
N VAL A 613 8.96 -7.67 -18.92
CA VAL A 613 9.83 -7.50 -20.10
C VAL A 613 9.72 -8.66 -21.10
N ASP A 614 9.59 -9.89 -20.60
CA ASP A 614 9.43 -11.12 -21.38
C ASP A 614 8.15 -11.12 -22.22
N VAL A 615 7.04 -10.66 -21.67
CA VAL A 615 5.76 -10.55 -22.39
C VAL A 615 5.86 -9.55 -23.54
N VAL A 616 6.50 -8.39 -23.30
CA VAL A 616 6.72 -7.38 -24.34
C VAL A 616 7.66 -7.91 -25.42
N ARG A 617 8.71 -8.65 -25.05
CA ARG A 617 9.63 -9.29 -26.01
C ARG A 617 8.92 -10.32 -26.88
N ALA A 618 8.01 -11.11 -26.32
CA ALA A 618 7.22 -12.07 -27.08
C ALA A 618 6.35 -11.36 -28.13
N ALA A 619 5.67 -10.28 -27.77
CA ALA A 619 4.91 -9.47 -28.73
C ALA A 619 5.81 -8.84 -29.82
N MET A 620 7.01 -8.40 -29.45
CA MET A 620 7.99 -7.86 -30.39
C MET A 620 8.61 -8.90 -31.33
N ALA A 621 8.47 -10.20 -31.03
CA ALA A 621 8.96 -11.28 -31.87
C ALA A 621 8.06 -11.56 -33.09
N GLU A 622 6.87 -10.96 -33.14
CA GLU A 622 5.98 -11.10 -34.29
C GLU A 622 6.64 -10.58 -35.58
N PRO A 623 6.60 -11.34 -36.68
CA PRO A 623 7.38 -11.02 -37.88
C PRO A 623 6.84 -9.77 -38.59
N ARG A 624 5.51 -9.63 -38.66
CA ARG A 624 4.86 -8.50 -39.32
C ARG A 624 4.65 -7.34 -38.33
N GLU A 625 4.90 -6.13 -38.80
CA GLU A 625 4.75 -4.91 -37.99
C GLU A 625 3.32 -4.72 -37.46
N ALA A 626 2.31 -5.03 -38.28
CA ALA A 626 0.91 -5.00 -37.86
C ALA A 626 0.60 -6.00 -36.73
N ASP A 627 1.25 -7.18 -36.75
CA ASP A 627 1.06 -8.20 -35.72
C ASP A 627 1.75 -7.78 -34.41
N ARG A 628 2.94 -7.15 -34.48
CA ARG A 628 3.60 -6.56 -33.30
C ARG A 628 2.72 -5.51 -32.64
N GLU A 629 2.19 -4.57 -33.41
CA GLU A 629 1.29 -3.52 -32.90
C GLU A 629 0.05 -4.13 -32.23
N ALA A 630 -0.59 -5.11 -32.89
CA ALA A 630 -1.77 -5.80 -32.36
C ALA A 630 -1.46 -6.59 -31.08
N ALA A 631 -0.34 -7.32 -31.06
CA ALA A 631 0.11 -8.09 -29.90
C ALA A 631 0.41 -7.17 -28.71
N LEU A 632 1.12 -6.06 -28.93
CA LEU A 632 1.40 -5.07 -27.89
C LEU A 632 0.13 -4.40 -27.35
N LEU A 633 -0.80 -4.03 -28.22
CA LEU A 633 -2.08 -3.45 -27.82
C LEU A 633 -2.93 -4.44 -27.00
N ALA A 634 -2.84 -5.74 -27.28
CA ALA A 634 -3.59 -6.78 -26.57
C ALA A 634 -3.03 -7.08 -25.17
N ILE A 635 -1.80 -6.66 -24.85
CA ILE A 635 -1.18 -6.88 -23.54
C ILE A 635 -2.01 -6.19 -22.45
N GLY A 636 -2.54 -6.98 -21.52
CA GLY A 636 -3.36 -6.50 -20.42
C GLY A 636 -4.86 -6.44 -20.73
N SER A 637 -5.32 -6.92 -21.88
CA SER A 637 -6.76 -6.94 -22.27
C SER A 637 -7.70 -7.58 -21.25
N VAL A 638 -7.24 -8.62 -20.52
CA VAL A 638 -8.04 -9.27 -19.47
C VAL A 638 -8.08 -8.44 -18.18
N SER A 639 -6.95 -7.85 -17.80
CA SER A 639 -6.81 -7.13 -16.52
C SER A 639 -7.22 -5.66 -16.59
N TYR A 640 -7.13 -5.06 -17.79
CA TYR A 640 -7.34 -3.63 -18.05
C TYR A 640 -8.17 -3.40 -19.33
N PRO A 641 -9.35 -4.03 -19.49
CA PRO A 641 -10.12 -3.97 -20.74
C PRO A 641 -10.50 -2.54 -21.14
N GLU A 642 -10.84 -1.68 -20.18
CA GLU A 642 -11.17 -0.27 -20.43
C GLU A 642 -9.97 0.50 -20.97
N ARG A 643 -8.78 0.29 -20.38
CA ARG A 643 -7.54 0.91 -20.88
C ARG A 643 -7.27 0.50 -22.32
N ILE A 644 -7.39 -0.79 -22.63
CA ILE A 644 -7.16 -1.29 -23.99
C ILE A 644 -8.18 -0.70 -24.98
N ALA A 645 -9.44 -0.54 -24.57
CA ALA A 645 -10.45 0.13 -25.37
C ALA A 645 -10.07 1.60 -25.65
N THR A 646 -9.64 2.35 -24.63
CA THR A 646 -9.17 3.73 -24.76
C THR A 646 -7.95 3.83 -25.67
N LEU A 647 -6.92 3.00 -25.47
CA LEU A 647 -5.73 2.96 -26.32
C LEU A 647 -6.09 2.65 -27.77
N SER A 648 -6.91 1.63 -28.00
CA SER A 648 -7.34 1.22 -29.34
C SER A 648 -8.08 2.35 -30.06
N GLY A 649 -9.01 3.03 -29.36
CA GLY A 649 -9.74 4.18 -29.88
C GLY A 649 -8.81 5.36 -30.21
N ARG A 650 -7.93 5.73 -29.28
CA ARG A 650 -7.02 6.87 -29.44
C ARG A 650 -5.95 6.62 -30.51
N LEU A 651 -5.35 5.42 -30.52
CA LEU A 651 -4.41 4.98 -31.54
C LEU A 651 -5.05 5.03 -32.93
N ARG A 652 -6.29 4.54 -33.09
CA ARG A 652 -7.01 4.63 -34.37
C ARG A 652 -7.22 6.07 -34.81
N ALA A 653 -7.66 6.95 -33.91
CA ALA A 653 -7.90 8.37 -34.21
C ALA A 653 -6.61 9.07 -34.69
N LEU A 654 -5.50 8.88 -33.96
CA LEU A 654 -4.20 9.49 -34.32
C LEU A 654 -3.62 8.92 -35.63
N LYS A 655 -3.82 7.62 -35.90
CA LYS A 655 -3.41 7.01 -37.18
C LYS A 655 -4.24 7.55 -38.35
N SER A 656 -5.56 7.67 -38.17
CA SER A 656 -6.45 8.24 -39.18
C SER A 656 -6.12 9.70 -39.49
N ALA A 657 -5.76 10.49 -38.48
CA ALA A 657 -5.29 11.87 -38.64
C ALA A 657 -3.86 11.98 -39.21
N GLY A 658 -3.13 10.87 -39.34
CA GLY A 658 -1.77 10.84 -39.84
C GLY A 658 -0.72 11.33 -38.83
N HIS A 659 -1.08 11.45 -37.56
CA HIS A 659 -0.18 11.84 -36.48
C HIS A 659 0.65 10.67 -35.95
N LEU A 660 0.17 9.43 -36.07
CA LEU A 660 0.91 8.20 -35.75
C LEU A 660 0.83 7.17 -36.87
N GLY A 661 1.73 6.19 -36.84
CA GLY A 661 1.80 5.06 -37.76
C GLY A 661 2.61 5.32 -39.02
N ARG A 662 3.42 6.39 -39.01
CA ARG A 662 4.20 6.82 -40.19
C ARG A 662 5.68 6.97 -39.89
N LYS A 663 6.02 7.60 -38.75
CA LYS A 663 7.41 7.87 -38.40
C LYS A 663 8.06 6.67 -37.72
N ARG A 664 9.37 6.58 -37.84
CA ARG A 664 10.18 5.52 -37.24
C ARG A 664 11.13 6.10 -36.21
N TYR A 665 11.28 5.39 -35.10
CA TYR A 665 12.23 5.76 -34.07
C TYR A 665 13.67 5.61 -34.59
N VAL A 666 14.47 6.65 -34.41
CA VAL A 666 15.88 6.70 -34.78
C VAL A 666 16.70 6.75 -33.49
N ALA A 667 17.33 5.63 -33.13
CA ALA A 667 18.03 5.50 -31.86
C ALA A 667 19.24 6.44 -31.74
N ALA A 668 19.89 6.75 -32.86
CA ALA A 668 21.07 7.63 -32.89
C ALA A 668 20.75 9.07 -32.45
N THR A 669 19.56 9.57 -32.77
CA THR A 669 19.12 10.93 -32.43
C THR A 669 18.10 10.96 -31.30
N ASN A 670 17.56 9.81 -30.89
CA ASN A 670 16.41 9.70 -30.00
C ASN A 670 15.23 10.56 -30.50
N GLU A 671 14.91 10.44 -31.78
CA GLU A 671 13.84 11.18 -32.45
C GLU A 671 13.06 10.27 -33.40
N PHE A 672 11.98 10.79 -33.99
CA PHE A 672 11.17 10.07 -34.96
C PHE A 672 11.24 10.73 -36.34
N ALA A 673 11.62 9.96 -37.36
CA ALA A 673 11.79 10.41 -38.74
C ALA A 673 10.77 9.77 -39.70
#